data_AF-A0A814DLS5-F1
#
_entry.id   AF-A0A814DLS5-F1
#
_cell.length_a   1.000
_cell.length_b   1.000
_cell.length_c   1.000
_cell.angle_alpha   90.00
_cell.angle_beta   90.00
_cell.angle_gamma   90.00
#
_symmetry.space_group_name_H-M   'P 1'
#
loop_
_entity.id
_entity.type
_entity.pdbx_description
1 polymer ?
#
loop_
_entity_poly.entity_id
_entity_poly.type
_entity_poly.pdbx_seq_one_letter_code
_entity_poly.pdbx_strand_id
1 'polypeptide(L)'
;MLLMLEVFDGRVMIKSNSVVSDLIIDFESQDKTMTFLNQNLKNKVSINPIDNRSLIETYLSFNKTYQQTGKYNLTIRIDQINKNISKNFNIQELKNLEFVCFPIFRFQVFCYVLVTSTNLDDSIYIKDSDDSYTLQSQIVDFVGFKFPGEVLNYTLDRNKFLLVSSEFMLNTRLKGFKIFAIANGTVQIELVKFNFCGQSVSCMSYFSEKQVFNSYTILKKWNLYLNVGINTVLFEFPYSIQKGNLLLLTQDETKIGIDNSGNFIYDYMMIGFRVKRLDKIRFCLNSIIEEEMFLNYYEITKEYQGPGNKEITADLINLNLTIKRGINFNELRDIDFLCENKTIDFKVNCTFIAVSQMENNTFSLKFQDQKIKEFSILDSQVLSSFGIEIPMNLTNIIFPSNKPSNQILLLNSEFRFDCDLEGVELFVAISGDLKIELYSFSSCGLNYSCSNYITTNKVIPNRASLNLGTYKVQTGYKKILFDTKISAKKGNILMITQSSARLAIYRHVTLMYNDYYIIGNNISKIDDISANTALYLKALVNESYFKIKSSFEMEFTDIGINELSLIFNDLKVTSYVNVTNDYIMDFGCINNNKSFDLTIICYLYQKSKSSRNMVKVDFEDNASYIIGTSGMFSFFS
;
A
#
# COMPACT_ATOMS: atom_id res chain seq x y z
N MET A 1 -1.46 60.33 -0.23
CA MET A 1 -1.37 60.20 -1.70
C MET A 1 -1.07 61.59 -2.24
N LEU A 2 0.18 61.84 -2.61
CA LEU A 2 0.61 63.07 -3.27
C LEU A 2 0.50 62.83 -4.78
N LEU A 3 -0.22 63.70 -5.49
CA LEU A 3 -0.38 63.63 -6.94
C LEU A 3 0.48 64.75 -7.53
N MET A 4 1.60 64.40 -8.19
CA MET A 4 2.42 65.39 -8.89
C MET A 4 1.96 65.48 -10.34
N LEU A 5 1.56 66.67 -10.77
CA LEU A 5 1.40 67.02 -12.17
C LEU A 5 2.74 67.56 -12.68
N GLU A 6 3.34 66.87 -13.65
CA GLU A 6 4.51 67.37 -14.37
C GLU A 6 4.04 68.48 -15.32
N VAL A 7 4.02 69.71 -14.84
CA VAL A 7 3.89 70.90 -15.69
C VAL A 7 5.27 71.54 -15.78
N PHE A 8 5.69 71.78 -17.03
CA PHE A 8 7.01 72.22 -17.45
C PHE A 8 7.70 73.25 -16.51
N ASP A 9 9.01 73.03 -16.30
CA ASP A 9 10.05 73.94 -15.77
C ASP A 9 10.41 73.96 -14.27
N GLY A 10 9.91 73.04 -13.44
CA GLY A 10 10.39 72.89 -12.06
C GLY A 10 11.61 71.96 -11.91
N ARG A 11 12.81 72.47 -11.59
CA ARG A 11 13.95 71.62 -11.18
C ARG A 11 13.81 71.20 -9.71
N VAL A 12 13.69 69.90 -9.45
CA VAL A 12 13.70 69.30 -8.10
C VAL A 12 15.10 68.80 -7.76
N MET A 13 15.65 69.20 -6.61
CA MET A 13 16.95 68.74 -6.12
C MET A 13 16.77 67.53 -5.18
N ILE A 14 17.53 66.46 -5.40
CA ILE A 14 17.40 65.18 -4.71
C ILE A 14 18.62 64.96 -3.80
N LYS A 15 18.40 64.69 -2.51
CA LYS A 15 19.41 64.12 -1.59
C LYS A 15 18.82 62.88 -0.92
N SER A 16 19.39 61.71 -1.15
CA SER A 16 18.86 60.41 -0.71
C SER A 16 19.52 59.90 0.57
N ASN A 17 18.75 59.28 1.47
CA ASN A 17 19.21 58.19 2.35
C ASN A 17 18.11 57.22 2.85
N SER A 18 16.84 57.30 2.41
CA SER A 18 15.80 56.31 2.74
C SER A 18 14.66 56.30 1.72
N VAL A 19 14.06 55.12 1.41
CA VAL A 19 13.08 54.92 0.32
C VAL A 19 11.85 54.12 0.78
N VAL A 20 10.66 54.52 0.31
CA VAL A 20 9.39 53.77 0.24
C VAL A 20 8.80 53.96 -1.19
N SER A 21 8.15 52.95 -1.75
CA SER A 21 7.74 52.76 -3.17
C SER A 21 6.71 53.74 -3.75
N ASP A 22 6.80 54.07 -5.06
CA ASP A 22 5.88 54.95 -5.81
C ASP A 22 5.15 54.26 -7.00
N LEU A 23 3.98 54.79 -7.40
CA LEU A 23 3.12 54.40 -8.55
C LEU A 23 2.99 55.56 -9.57
N ILE A 24 2.94 55.27 -10.87
CA ILE A 24 2.62 56.26 -11.93
C ILE A 24 1.18 56.01 -12.44
N ILE A 25 0.43 57.09 -12.65
CA ILE A 25 -0.88 57.08 -13.30
C ILE A 25 -0.75 57.90 -14.57
N ASP A 26 -0.87 57.25 -15.73
CA ASP A 26 -0.89 57.92 -17.03
C ASP A 26 -2.32 58.39 -17.33
N PHE A 27 -2.49 59.71 -17.45
CA PHE A 27 -3.79 60.33 -17.71
C PHE A 27 -4.08 60.57 -19.21
N GLU A 28 -3.12 60.31 -20.11
CA GLU A 28 -3.27 60.58 -21.53
C GLU A 28 -3.71 59.34 -22.34
N SER A 29 -3.55 58.13 -21.80
CA SER A 29 -4.07 56.93 -22.45
C SER A 29 -5.58 56.78 -22.25
N GLN A 30 -6.33 56.46 -23.32
CA GLN A 30 -7.79 56.25 -23.24
C GLN A 30 -8.17 55.06 -22.35
N ASP A 31 -7.23 54.15 -22.10
CA ASP A 31 -7.35 53.06 -21.12
C ASP A 31 -6.58 53.44 -19.84
N LYS A 32 -7.30 53.99 -18.85
CA LYS A 32 -6.78 54.31 -17.51
C LYS A 32 -6.24 53.06 -16.80
N THR A 33 -5.04 52.64 -17.15
CA THR A 33 -4.36 51.47 -16.60
C THR A 33 -3.26 51.95 -15.66
N MET A 34 -3.34 51.56 -14.39
CA MET A 34 -2.24 51.76 -13.45
C MET A 34 -1.11 50.82 -13.84
N THR A 35 0.01 51.36 -14.30
CA THR A 35 1.21 50.60 -14.59
C THR A 35 2.26 50.82 -13.51
N PHE A 36 2.80 49.73 -12.95
CA PHE A 36 3.94 49.82 -12.04
C PHE A 36 5.17 50.31 -12.81
N LEU A 37 5.93 51.23 -12.18
CA LEU A 37 7.20 51.72 -12.71
C LEU A 37 8.11 50.53 -13.06
N ASN A 38 8.40 50.39 -14.36
CA ASN A 38 9.24 49.33 -14.89
C ASN A 38 10.64 49.42 -14.25
N GLN A 39 11.11 48.30 -13.68
CA GLN A 39 12.24 48.20 -12.74
C GLN A 39 13.63 48.54 -13.33
N ASN A 40 13.71 48.99 -14.59
CA ASN A 40 14.97 49.20 -15.31
C ASN A 40 15.44 50.66 -15.41
N LEU A 41 14.76 51.62 -14.78
CA LEU A 41 15.25 53.00 -14.70
C LEU A 41 16.00 53.22 -13.39
N LYS A 42 17.28 53.63 -13.50
CA LYS A 42 18.22 54.00 -12.43
C LYS A 42 17.75 55.17 -11.54
N ASN A 43 16.55 55.70 -11.76
CA ASN A 43 16.04 56.88 -11.09
C ASN A 43 14.90 56.47 -10.15
N LYS A 44 15.27 56.05 -8.94
CA LYS A 44 14.33 56.02 -7.82
C LYS A 44 14.06 57.47 -7.44
N VAL A 45 12.82 57.92 -7.59
CA VAL A 45 12.39 59.22 -7.09
C VAL A 45 12.00 59.04 -5.62
N SER A 46 12.42 59.97 -4.77
CA SER A 46 11.91 60.12 -3.41
C SER A 46 11.48 61.57 -3.29
N ILE A 47 10.20 61.77 -3.06
CA ILE A 47 9.65 63.10 -2.80
C ILE A 47 9.73 63.30 -1.29
N ASN A 48 10.61 64.18 -0.84
CA ASN A 48 10.56 64.68 0.53
C ASN A 48 9.70 65.94 0.53
N PRO A 49 8.42 65.89 0.94
CA PRO A 49 7.59 67.08 0.96
C PRO A 49 8.26 68.13 1.87
N ILE A 50 8.61 69.27 1.29
CA ILE A 50 9.11 70.41 2.06
C ILE A 50 7.89 70.98 2.79
N ASP A 51 7.61 70.50 4.00
CA ASP A 51 6.76 71.22 4.94
C ASP A 51 7.56 72.45 5.38
N ASN A 52 7.01 73.65 5.17
CA ASN A 52 7.62 74.91 5.62
C ASN A 52 7.65 75.01 7.16
N ARG A 53 7.09 74.04 7.87
CA ARG A 53 7.35 73.79 9.28
C ARG A 53 8.55 72.87 9.37
N SER A 54 9.62 73.34 10.02
CA SER A 54 10.78 72.53 10.41
C SER A 54 10.37 71.38 11.33
N LEU A 55 9.77 70.33 10.78
CA LEU A 55 9.42 69.10 11.48
C LEU A 55 10.64 68.20 11.47
N ILE A 56 11.14 67.88 12.66
CA ILE A 56 12.20 66.90 12.84
C ILE A 56 11.53 65.52 12.80
N GLU A 57 11.69 64.80 11.69
CA GLU A 57 11.31 63.39 11.62
C GLU A 57 12.42 62.53 12.24
N THR A 58 12.08 61.73 13.24
CA THR A 58 13.01 60.79 13.87
C THR A 58 12.41 59.40 13.82
N TYR A 59 13.10 58.48 13.15
CA TYR A 59 12.76 57.06 13.13
C TYR A 59 13.44 56.37 14.31
N LEU A 60 12.63 55.82 15.22
CA LEU A 60 13.10 55.03 16.35
C LEU A 60 12.74 53.57 16.12
N SER A 61 13.74 52.69 16.12
CA SER A 61 13.56 51.24 16.14
C SER A 61 14.06 50.71 17.48
N PHE A 62 13.34 49.75 18.05
CA PHE A 62 13.75 49.07 19.28
C PHE A 62 13.31 47.61 19.22
N ASN A 63 14.13 46.72 19.78
CA ASN A 63 13.81 45.31 19.93
C ASN A 63 13.54 45.01 21.41
N LYS A 64 12.43 44.31 21.69
CA LYS A 64 12.09 43.85 23.04
C LYS A 64 11.74 42.37 23.00
N THR A 65 12.47 41.58 23.78
CA THR A 65 12.17 40.16 24.01
C THR A 65 11.24 40.03 25.22
N TYR A 66 10.19 39.23 25.09
CA TYR A 66 9.24 38.92 26.16
C TYR A 66 9.54 37.53 26.73
N GLN A 67 9.51 37.38 28.05
CA GLN A 67 9.78 36.09 28.71
C GLN A 67 8.53 35.20 28.86
N GLN A 68 7.34 35.73 28.62
CA GLN A 68 6.08 35.01 28.78
C GLN A 68 5.15 35.32 27.61
N THR A 69 4.21 34.42 27.36
CA THR A 69 3.08 34.70 26.47
C THR A 69 2.07 35.59 27.16
N GLY A 70 1.39 36.46 26.42
CA GLY A 70 0.32 37.28 26.97
C GLY A 70 -0.04 38.47 26.11
N LYS A 71 -1.10 39.17 26.54
CA LYS A 71 -1.45 40.47 25.97
C LYS A 71 -0.56 41.53 26.60
N TYR A 72 0.19 42.21 25.76
CA TYR A 72 1.04 43.31 26.14
C TYR A 72 0.49 44.60 25.57
N ASN A 73 0.74 45.70 26.27
CA ASN A 73 0.41 47.04 25.81
C ASN A 73 1.71 47.83 25.67
N LEU A 74 2.05 48.21 24.45
CA LEU A 74 3.16 49.12 24.18
C LEU A 74 2.62 50.53 24.28
N THR A 75 3.05 51.27 25.29
CA THR A 75 2.74 52.69 25.42
C THR A 75 3.96 53.52 25.11
N ILE A 76 3.88 54.33 24.06
CA ILE A 76 4.88 55.36 23.74
C ILE A 76 4.37 56.66 24.34
N ARG A 77 5.14 57.24 25.25
CA ARG A 77 4.87 58.55 25.85
C ARG A 77 5.72 59.60 25.15
N ILE A 78 5.07 60.67 24.69
CA ILE A 78 5.73 61.87 24.16
C ILE A 78 5.61 62.95 25.25
N ASP A 79 6.63 63.03 26.11
CA ASP A 79 6.59 63.84 27.34
C ASP A 79 6.28 65.32 27.08
N GLN A 80 6.83 65.89 26.01
CA GLN A 80 6.70 67.31 25.67
C GLN A 80 5.25 67.75 25.39
N ILE A 81 4.39 66.84 24.93
CA ILE A 81 2.97 67.11 24.63
C ILE A 81 2.02 66.28 25.47
N ASN A 82 2.55 65.60 26.50
CA ASN A 82 1.82 64.69 27.39
C ASN A 82 0.88 63.71 26.65
N LYS A 83 1.32 63.21 25.47
CA LYS A 83 0.53 62.33 24.62
C LYS A 83 1.02 60.89 24.75
N ASN A 84 0.10 59.97 25.03
CA ASN A 84 0.36 58.55 25.05
C ASN A 84 -0.23 57.90 23.80
N ILE A 85 0.56 57.08 23.13
CA ILE A 85 0.12 56.20 22.06
C ILE A 85 0.26 54.77 22.58
N SER A 86 -0.87 54.11 22.83
CA SER A 86 -0.91 52.74 23.31
C SER A 86 -1.32 51.80 22.18
N LYS A 87 -0.60 50.69 22.03
CA LYS A 87 -0.95 49.61 21.09
C LYS A 87 -0.92 48.29 21.83
N ASN A 88 -2.07 47.61 21.85
CA ASN A 88 -2.17 46.25 22.36
C ASN A 88 -1.68 45.27 21.30
N PHE A 89 -0.88 44.29 21.72
CA PHE A 89 -0.45 43.15 20.91
C PHE A 89 -0.39 41.90 21.78
N ASN A 90 -0.42 40.74 21.15
CA ASN A 90 -0.42 39.46 21.85
C ASN A 90 0.85 38.70 21.48
N ILE A 91 1.62 38.30 22.48
CA ILE A 91 2.73 37.37 22.30
C ILE A 91 2.18 35.98 22.59
N GLN A 92 2.14 35.13 21.58
CA GLN A 92 1.68 33.75 21.69
C GLN A 92 2.86 32.80 21.43
N GLU A 93 2.96 31.73 22.21
CA GLU A 93 3.82 30.60 21.85
C GLU A 93 3.15 29.88 20.68
N LEU A 94 3.87 29.77 19.58
CA LEU A 94 3.42 29.02 18.41
C LEU A 94 4.04 27.63 18.49
N LYS A 95 3.20 26.64 18.79
CA LYS A 95 3.62 25.25 18.99
C LYS A 95 2.66 24.32 18.26
N ASN A 96 3.21 23.33 17.55
CA ASN A 96 2.44 22.27 16.93
C ASN A 96 3.20 20.95 17.09
N LEU A 97 2.44 19.90 17.38
CA LEU A 97 2.90 18.52 17.40
C LEU A 97 2.18 17.81 16.26
N GLU A 98 2.92 17.06 15.48
CA GLU A 98 2.40 16.23 14.40
C GLU A 98 2.88 14.81 14.62
N PHE A 99 1.98 13.87 14.37
CA PHE A 99 2.25 12.47 14.63
C PHE A 99 1.61 11.62 13.53
N VAL A 100 2.43 10.89 12.78
CA VAL A 100 2.01 10.05 11.66
C VAL A 100 2.64 8.67 11.82
N CYS A 101 1.81 7.64 11.71
CA CYS A 101 2.22 6.26 11.92
C CYS A 101 1.89 5.40 10.71
N PHE A 102 2.79 4.49 10.37
CA PHE A 102 2.66 3.53 9.29
C PHE A 102 2.87 2.12 9.88
N PRO A 103 1.90 1.20 9.73
CA PRO A 103 2.17 -0.20 10.02
C PRO A 103 3.18 -0.74 9.01
N ILE A 104 4.18 -1.50 9.48
CA ILE A 104 5.19 -2.14 8.62
C ILE A 104 4.98 -3.66 8.58
N PHE A 105 5.38 -4.36 9.64
CA PHE A 105 5.46 -5.82 9.69
C PHE A 105 5.32 -6.34 11.13
N ARG A 106 4.72 -7.51 11.35
CA ARG A 106 4.64 -8.17 12.68
C ARG A 106 4.18 -7.25 13.82
N PHE A 107 3.08 -6.53 13.59
CA PHE A 107 2.57 -5.59 14.58
C PHE A 107 3.58 -4.49 14.97
N GLN A 108 4.58 -4.23 14.12
CA GLN A 108 5.46 -3.08 14.25
C GLN A 108 4.82 -1.87 13.57
N VAL A 109 4.75 -0.79 14.32
CA VAL A 109 4.38 0.53 13.85
C VAL A 109 5.62 1.36 13.78
N PHE A 110 5.76 2.05 12.67
CA PHE A 110 6.77 3.06 12.48
C PHE A 110 6.09 4.41 12.48
N CYS A 111 6.46 5.27 13.42
CA CYS A 111 5.89 6.60 13.57
C CYS A 111 6.94 7.69 13.41
N TYR A 112 6.46 8.82 12.89
CA TYR A 112 7.15 10.08 12.83
C TYR A 112 6.47 11.07 13.73
N VAL A 113 7.27 11.67 14.61
CA VAL A 113 6.88 12.86 15.35
C VAL A 113 7.57 14.04 14.70
N LEU A 114 6.77 14.99 14.24
CA LEU A 114 7.25 16.28 13.80
C LEU A 114 6.83 17.33 14.81
N VAL A 115 7.81 18.06 15.36
CA VAL A 115 7.55 19.12 16.34
C VAL A 115 8.07 20.43 15.83
N THR A 116 7.19 21.42 15.89
CA THR A 116 7.49 22.80 15.58
C THR A 116 7.20 23.62 16.83
N SER A 117 8.21 24.28 17.40
CA SER A 117 8.05 25.11 18.59
C SER A 117 8.90 26.38 18.50
N THR A 118 8.45 27.46 19.11
CA THR A 118 9.26 28.66 19.34
C THR A 118 10.07 28.59 20.64
N ASN A 119 9.94 27.52 21.43
CA ASN A 119 10.59 27.34 22.73
C ASN A 119 11.45 26.06 22.73
N LEU A 120 12.75 26.22 23.03
CA LEU A 120 13.73 25.11 23.05
C LEU A 120 13.52 24.15 24.22
N ASP A 121 12.94 24.64 25.33
CA ASP A 121 12.77 23.86 26.56
C ASP A 121 11.61 22.84 26.46
N ASP A 122 10.89 22.82 25.34
CA ASP A 122 9.87 21.81 25.09
C ASP A 122 10.50 20.42 24.92
N SER A 123 9.77 19.42 25.41
CA SER A 123 10.13 18.02 25.31
C SER A 123 8.92 17.17 24.97
N ILE A 124 9.19 16.11 24.24
CA ILE A 124 8.19 15.14 23.79
C ILE A 124 8.36 13.90 24.64
N TYR A 125 7.25 13.33 25.08
CA TYR A 125 7.19 12.05 25.76
C TYR A 125 6.32 11.09 24.95
N ILE A 126 6.85 9.91 24.64
CA ILE A 126 6.15 8.86 23.91
C ILE A 126 5.77 7.80 24.92
N LYS A 127 4.52 7.85 25.36
CA LYS A 127 4.04 7.03 26.47
C LYS A 127 4.19 5.54 26.24
N ASP A 128 4.00 5.10 25.00
CA ASP A 128 4.02 3.67 24.64
C ASP A 128 5.42 3.06 24.63
N SER A 129 6.47 3.86 24.38
CA SER A 129 7.85 3.42 24.45
C SER A 129 8.59 3.84 25.72
N ASP A 130 7.97 4.71 26.54
CA ASP A 130 8.60 5.38 27.69
C ASP A 130 9.83 6.22 27.28
N ASP A 131 9.85 6.69 26.03
CA ASP A 131 10.93 7.53 25.52
C ASP A 131 10.63 9.01 25.76
N SER A 132 11.67 9.77 26.07
CA SER A 132 11.59 11.24 26.11
C SER A 132 12.63 11.85 25.18
N TYR A 133 12.22 12.90 24.48
CA TYR A 133 13.04 13.60 23.51
C TYR A 133 13.02 15.10 23.81
N THR A 134 14.20 15.69 24.00
CA THR A 134 14.36 17.14 24.07
C THR A 134 14.53 17.70 22.66
N LEU A 135 13.97 18.88 22.41
CA LEU A 135 14.16 19.56 21.13
C LEU A 135 15.65 19.88 20.95
N GLN A 136 16.19 19.51 19.79
CA GLN A 136 17.53 19.91 19.40
C GLN A 136 17.53 21.39 19.02
N SER A 137 18.69 22.04 19.18
CA SER A 137 18.90 23.48 19.00
C SER A 137 18.88 23.96 17.54
N GLN A 138 18.31 23.20 16.61
CA GLN A 138 18.24 23.62 15.21
C GLN A 138 17.08 24.60 15.01
N ILE A 139 17.43 25.89 15.02
CA ILE A 139 16.56 26.97 14.59
C ILE A 139 16.48 26.95 13.07
N VAL A 140 15.27 27.01 12.53
CA VAL A 140 14.99 27.14 11.09
C VAL A 140 14.04 28.28 10.84
N ASP A 141 14.17 28.88 9.66
CA ASP A 141 13.32 29.95 9.11
C ASP A 141 12.52 29.44 7.90
N PHE A 142 12.29 28.12 7.83
CA PHE A 142 11.58 27.50 6.73
C PHE A 142 10.66 26.36 7.15
N VAL A 143 9.59 26.15 6.39
CA VAL A 143 8.77 24.94 6.39
C VAL A 143 9.24 24.03 5.26
N GLY A 144 9.61 22.80 5.60
CA GLY A 144 10.21 21.83 4.70
C GLY A 144 11.31 21.03 5.41
N PHE A 145 12.38 20.68 4.72
CA PHE A 145 13.47 19.89 5.28
C PHE A 145 14.84 20.43 4.85
N LYS A 146 15.89 20.11 5.61
CA LYS A 146 17.25 20.44 5.19
C LYS A 146 17.60 19.63 3.94
N PHE A 147 17.94 20.30 2.85
CA PHE A 147 18.31 19.62 1.61
C PHE A 147 19.51 18.68 1.83
N PRO A 148 19.48 17.47 1.23
CA PRO A 148 20.59 16.53 1.32
C PRO A 148 21.83 17.08 0.59
N GLY A 149 23.00 16.52 0.87
CA GLY A 149 24.22 16.84 0.15
C GLY A 149 24.18 16.40 -1.32
N GLU A 150 23.48 15.29 -1.60
CA GLU A 150 23.24 14.76 -2.93
C GLU A 150 21.76 14.83 -3.26
N VAL A 151 21.43 15.43 -4.40
CA VAL A 151 20.05 15.60 -4.88
C VAL A 151 19.91 14.80 -6.17
N LEU A 152 18.86 13.98 -6.27
CA LEU A 152 18.65 13.12 -7.43
C LEU A 152 17.73 13.76 -8.47
N ASN A 153 17.83 13.25 -9.70
CA ASN A 153 16.87 13.52 -10.75
C ASN A 153 15.70 12.53 -10.67
N TYR A 154 14.47 13.02 -10.79
CA TYR A 154 13.27 12.21 -10.83
C TYR A 154 12.50 12.40 -12.14
N THR A 155 12.57 11.42 -13.03
CA THR A 155 11.89 11.43 -14.33
C THR A 155 10.52 10.78 -14.23
N LEU A 156 9.45 11.56 -14.48
CA LEU A 156 8.09 11.05 -14.63
C LEU A 156 7.39 11.77 -15.79
N ASP A 157 6.43 11.08 -16.41
CA ASP A 157 5.56 11.62 -17.48
C ASP A 157 4.53 12.66 -17.01
N ARG A 158 4.58 13.06 -15.73
CA ARG A 158 3.59 13.96 -15.12
C ARG A 158 4.24 15.15 -14.47
N ASN A 159 3.50 16.26 -14.49
CA ASN A 159 4.01 17.55 -14.03
C ASN A 159 3.48 18.01 -12.67
N LYS A 160 2.39 17.45 -12.11
CA LYS A 160 1.75 18.00 -10.90
C LYS A 160 1.91 17.13 -9.64
N PHE A 161 2.43 17.74 -8.57
CA PHE A 161 2.81 17.09 -7.32
C PHE A 161 2.22 17.84 -6.11
N LEU A 162 1.82 17.09 -5.09
CA LEU A 162 1.39 17.58 -3.78
C LEU A 162 2.52 17.37 -2.79
N LEU A 163 2.99 18.47 -2.18
CA LEU A 163 4.15 18.48 -1.30
C LEU A 163 3.70 18.45 0.17
N VAL A 164 3.49 17.27 0.77
CA VAL A 164 3.00 17.21 2.15
C VAL A 164 4.04 17.65 3.18
N SER A 165 5.34 17.63 2.83
CA SER A 165 6.38 18.23 3.66
C SER A 165 6.30 19.76 3.73
N SER A 166 5.47 20.39 2.90
CA SER A 166 5.22 21.84 2.89
C SER A 166 3.99 22.24 3.72
N GLU A 167 3.40 21.31 4.48
CA GLU A 167 2.25 21.62 5.33
C GLU A 167 2.62 22.66 6.40
N PHE A 168 1.91 23.78 6.39
CA PHE A 168 2.12 24.83 7.38
C PHE A 168 1.49 24.44 8.70
N MET A 169 2.32 24.13 9.69
CA MET A 169 1.89 23.65 11.01
C MET A 169 1.31 24.73 11.93
N LEU A 170 1.57 25.99 11.58
CA LEU A 170 1.24 27.17 12.35
C LEU A 170 0.75 28.27 11.40
N ASN A 171 0.04 29.26 11.93
CA ASN A 171 -0.20 30.50 11.20
C ASN A 171 1.11 31.30 11.16
N THR A 172 1.54 31.71 9.97
CA THR A 172 2.86 32.30 9.72
C THR A 172 2.81 33.22 8.51
N ARG A 173 3.91 33.88 8.17
CA ARG A 173 4.05 34.65 6.93
C ARG A 173 5.14 34.08 6.05
N LEU A 174 4.77 33.75 4.81
CA LEU A 174 5.67 33.26 3.78
C LEU A 174 6.47 34.41 3.18
N LYS A 175 7.78 34.43 3.41
CA LYS A 175 8.74 35.36 2.80
C LYS A 175 9.18 34.95 1.40
N GLY A 176 9.13 33.66 1.06
CA GLY A 176 9.61 33.18 -0.23
C GLY A 176 9.80 31.68 -0.30
N PHE A 177 10.63 31.23 -1.23
CA PHE A 177 10.99 29.82 -1.43
C PHE A 177 12.50 29.64 -1.53
N LYS A 178 12.97 28.52 -0.99
CA LYS A 178 14.31 27.98 -1.27
C LYS A 178 14.12 26.68 -2.05
N ILE A 179 14.70 26.57 -3.24
CA ILE A 179 14.42 25.48 -4.19
C ILE A 179 15.73 24.97 -4.78
N PHE A 180 15.97 23.66 -4.75
CA PHE A 180 17.08 23.06 -5.48
C PHE A 180 16.63 22.61 -6.86
N ALA A 181 17.13 23.25 -7.91
CA ALA A 181 16.83 22.91 -9.29
C ALA A 181 17.97 22.11 -9.93
N ILE A 182 17.63 21.07 -10.67
CA ILE A 182 18.57 20.21 -11.41
C ILE A 182 18.67 20.61 -12.90
N ALA A 183 17.73 21.43 -13.38
CA ALA A 183 17.70 21.99 -14.72
C ALA A 183 17.17 23.43 -14.67
N ASN A 184 17.59 24.26 -15.63
CA ASN A 184 17.02 25.60 -15.80
C ASN A 184 15.56 25.48 -16.27
N GLY A 185 14.70 26.40 -15.82
CA GLY A 185 13.38 26.58 -16.42
C GLY A 185 12.31 27.04 -15.43
N THR A 186 11.09 27.15 -15.95
CA THR A 186 9.95 27.63 -15.16
C THR A 186 9.25 26.50 -14.42
N VAL A 187 8.98 26.73 -13.14
CA VAL A 187 8.10 25.91 -12.32
C VAL A 187 6.93 26.75 -11.83
N GLN A 188 5.85 26.09 -11.45
CA GLN A 188 4.68 26.74 -10.90
C GLN A 188 4.40 26.18 -9.51
N ILE A 189 4.24 27.07 -8.54
CA ILE A 189 3.92 26.71 -7.16
C ILE A 189 2.53 27.28 -6.84
N GLU A 190 1.65 26.45 -6.29
CA GLU A 190 0.31 26.84 -5.89
C GLU A 190 0.17 26.62 -4.38
N LEU A 191 -0.17 27.67 -3.62
CA LEU A 191 -0.60 27.54 -2.23
C LEU A 191 -2.07 27.11 -2.23
N VAL A 192 -2.34 25.97 -1.61
CA VAL A 192 -3.67 25.36 -1.60
C VAL A 192 -4.16 25.09 -0.19
N LYS A 193 -5.49 25.05 -0.06
CA LYS A 193 -6.20 24.62 1.14
C LYS A 193 -7.13 23.47 0.80
N PHE A 194 -7.05 22.40 1.58
CA PHE A 194 -7.99 21.29 1.52
C PHE A 194 -9.07 21.44 2.59
N ASN A 195 -10.29 20.99 2.28
CA ASN A 195 -11.44 21.19 3.17
C ASN A 195 -11.57 20.09 4.25
N PHE A 196 -10.75 19.04 4.19
CA PHE A 196 -10.87 17.82 5.02
C PHE A 196 -9.62 17.51 5.83
N CYS A 197 -8.55 18.30 5.68
CA CYS A 197 -7.31 18.18 6.44
C CYS A 197 -6.71 19.57 6.71
N GLY A 198 -5.65 19.62 7.53
CA GLY A 198 -4.90 20.82 7.87
C GLY A 198 -5.38 21.56 9.13
N GLN A 199 -6.58 21.29 9.64
CA GLN A 199 -7.08 21.91 10.88
C GLN A 199 -7.05 20.93 12.07
N SER A 200 -7.91 19.91 12.05
CA SER A 200 -8.00 18.88 13.10
C SER A 200 -7.13 17.66 12.85
N VAL A 201 -6.91 17.32 11.57
CA VAL A 201 -6.06 16.22 11.11
C VAL A 201 -5.10 16.78 10.09
N SER A 202 -3.80 16.54 10.24
CA SER A 202 -2.80 17.01 9.27
C SER A 202 -3.03 16.38 7.91
N CYS A 203 -2.74 17.12 6.86
CA CYS A 203 -2.85 16.61 5.50
C CYS A 203 -1.84 15.50 5.24
N MET A 204 -0.67 15.54 5.87
CA MET A 204 0.27 14.42 5.86
C MET A 204 -0.37 13.12 6.38
N SER A 205 -1.05 13.17 7.54
CA SER A 205 -1.77 12.02 8.11
C SER A 205 -2.98 11.60 7.28
N TYR A 206 -3.68 12.55 6.67
CA TYR A 206 -4.83 12.24 5.83
C TYR A 206 -4.42 11.48 4.58
N PHE A 207 -3.42 11.97 3.83
CA PHE A 207 -3.01 11.38 2.56
C PHE A 207 -2.22 10.08 2.72
N SER A 208 -1.64 9.82 3.90
CA SER A 208 -1.08 8.51 4.23
C SER A 208 -2.15 7.41 4.30
N GLU A 209 -3.36 7.74 4.73
CA GLU A 209 -4.48 6.80 4.86
C GLU A 209 -5.42 6.81 3.65
N LYS A 210 -5.66 8.01 3.08
CA LYS A 210 -6.64 8.25 2.03
C LYS A 210 -5.98 8.93 0.83
N GLN A 211 -5.77 8.16 -0.22
CA GLN A 211 -5.18 8.63 -1.48
C GLN A 211 -6.18 9.33 -2.43
N VAL A 212 -7.28 9.85 -1.90
CA VAL A 212 -8.36 10.48 -2.66
C VAL A 212 -8.78 11.78 -1.99
N PHE A 213 -9.20 12.76 -2.78
CA PHE A 213 -9.72 14.03 -2.27
C PHE A 213 -10.87 14.53 -3.14
N ASN A 214 -11.81 15.26 -2.54
CA ASN A 214 -12.97 15.78 -3.27
C ASN A 214 -12.69 17.12 -3.95
N SER A 215 -11.99 18.02 -3.26
CA SER A 215 -11.67 19.36 -3.76
C SER A 215 -10.57 20.03 -2.94
N TYR A 216 -9.95 21.06 -3.53
CA TYR A 216 -9.06 22.00 -2.87
C TYR A 216 -9.28 23.40 -3.46
N THR A 217 -8.89 24.41 -2.70
CA THR A 217 -8.94 25.81 -3.12
C THR A 217 -7.53 26.33 -3.32
N ILE A 218 -7.25 26.93 -4.48
CA ILE A 218 -5.99 27.64 -4.73
C ILE A 218 -6.10 29.04 -4.12
N LEU A 219 -5.24 29.34 -3.15
CA LEU A 219 -5.18 30.62 -2.46
C LEU A 219 -4.22 31.60 -3.15
N LYS A 220 -3.10 31.08 -3.64
CA LYS A 220 -2.07 31.88 -4.32
C LYS A 220 -1.29 31.01 -5.31
N LYS A 221 -0.74 31.64 -6.34
CA LYS A 221 -0.01 30.99 -7.42
C LYS A 221 1.21 31.82 -7.80
N TRP A 222 2.34 31.15 -8.02
CA TRP A 222 3.60 31.75 -8.44
C TRP A 222 4.17 30.98 -9.62
N ASN A 223 4.68 31.69 -10.63
CA ASN A 223 5.44 31.12 -11.74
C ASN A 223 6.88 31.60 -11.58
N LEU A 224 7.81 30.69 -11.36
CA LEU A 224 9.19 31.00 -10.99
C LEU A 224 10.13 30.42 -12.03
N TYR A 225 11.02 31.25 -12.57
CA TYR A 225 12.14 30.79 -13.37
C TYR A 225 13.30 30.43 -12.46
N LEU A 226 13.82 29.21 -12.59
CA LEU A 226 14.89 28.67 -11.76
C LEU A 226 16.15 28.43 -12.60
N ASN A 227 17.31 28.70 -12.01
CA ASN A 227 18.60 28.29 -12.54
C ASN A 227 19.05 26.97 -11.89
N VAL A 228 19.89 26.17 -12.54
CA VAL A 228 20.49 24.97 -11.91
C VAL A 228 21.18 25.34 -10.59
N GLY A 229 20.95 24.54 -9.55
CA GLY A 229 21.47 24.72 -8.19
C GLY A 229 20.41 25.25 -7.21
N ILE A 230 20.88 25.87 -6.12
CA ILE A 230 20.01 26.43 -5.08
C ILE A 230 19.52 27.81 -5.50
N ASN A 231 18.20 27.95 -5.58
CA ASN A 231 17.51 29.20 -5.86
C ASN A 231 16.83 29.70 -4.59
N THR A 232 17.03 30.97 -4.26
CA THR A 232 16.30 31.66 -3.18
C THR A 232 15.45 32.74 -3.82
N VAL A 233 14.13 32.57 -3.76
CA VAL A 233 13.15 33.51 -4.32
C VAL A 233 12.43 34.19 -3.17
N LEU A 234 12.65 35.49 -2.98
CA LEU A 234 11.99 36.28 -1.94
C LEU A 234 10.87 37.12 -2.53
N PHE A 235 9.76 37.21 -1.80
CA PHE A 235 8.67 38.11 -2.14
C PHE A 235 8.96 39.52 -1.63
N GLU A 236 8.43 40.51 -2.33
CA GLU A 236 8.48 41.90 -1.90
C GLU A 236 7.74 42.11 -0.58
N PHE A 237 6.60 41.43 -0.40
CA PHE A 237 5.80 41.45 0.81
C PHE A 237 5.51 40.02 1.28
N PRO A 238 5.72 39.71 2.58
CA PRO A 238 5.37 38.41 3.13
C PRO A 238 3.86 38.12 2.99
N TYR A 239 3.52 36.89 2.60
CA TYR A 239 2.13 36.46 2.42
C TYR A 239 1.63 35.72 3.66
N SER A 240 0.49 36.13 4.23
CA SER A 240 -0.09 35.49 5.41
C SER A 240 -0.61 34.09 5.08
N ILE A 241 -0.15 33.09 5.81
CA ILE A 241 -0.52 31.68 5.63
C ILE A 241 -1.19 31.15 6.89
N GLN A 242 -2.26 30.39 6.68
CA GLN A 242 -2.98 29.69 7.73
C GLN A 242 -2.43 28.28 7.91
N LYS A 243 -2.53 27.77 9.14
CA LYS A 243 -2.27 26.37 9.48
C LYS A 243 -3.03 25.44 8.53
N GLY A 244 -2.38 24.38 8.07
CA GLY A 244 -2.96 23.35 7.22
C GLY A 244 -2.94 23.63 5.72
N ASN A 245 -2.46 24.81 5.32
CA ASN A 245 -2.21 25.06 3.91
C ASN A 245 -1.00 24.23 3.42
N LEU A 246 -0.96 23.96 2.12
CA LEU A 246 0.02 23.10 1.47
C LEU A 246 0.47 23.72 0.15
N LEU A 247 1.58 23.23 -0.40
CA LEU A 247 2.03 23.57 -1.74
C LEU A 247 1.72 22.45 -2.74
N LEU A 248 1.27 22.86 -3.92
CA LEU A 248 1.33 22.04 -5.14
C LEU A 248 2.45 22.56 -6.02
N LEU A 249 3.19 21.64 -6.62
CA LEU A 249 4.25 21.90 -7.57
C LEU A 249 3.81 21.42 -8.95
N THR A 250 3.87 22.29 -9.96
CA THR A 250 3.71 21.93 -11.37
C THR A 250 5.02 22.20 -12.13
N GLN A 251 5.59 21.19 -12.80
CA GLN A 251 6.81 21.29 -13.60
C GLN A 251 6.73 20.45 -14.89
N ASP A 252 6.87 21.04 -16.07
CA ASP A 252 6.72 20.30 -17.34
C ASP A 252 7.88 19.34 -17.65
N GLU A 253 9.03 19.56 -17.02
CA GLU A 253 10.23 18.72 -17.15
C GLU A 253 10.85 18.55 -15.76
N THR A 254 11.84 17.68 -15.64
CA THR A 254 12.57 17.47 -14.39
C THR A 254 13.41 18.69 -14.03
N LYS A 255 12.80 19.62 -13.28
CA LYS A 255 13.43 20.90 -12.92
C LYS A 255 13.82 20.94 -11.45
N ILE A 256 13.00 20.39 -10.56
CA ILE A 256 13.29 20.36 -9.12
C ILE A 256 13.89 19.02 -8.74
N GLY A 257 15.01 19.08 -8.03
CA GLY A 257 15.68 17.90 -7.52
C GLY A 257 14.92 17.24 -6.37
N ILE A 258 15.17 15.96 -6.17
CA ILE A 258 14.53 15.18 -5.11
C ILE A 258 15.52 14.69 -4.07
N ASP A 259 15.01 14.49 -2.86
CA ASP A 259 15.66 13.79 -1.77
C ASP A 259 15.03 12.40 -1.59
N ASN A 260 15.87 11.38 -1.61
CA ASN A 260 15.50 10.00 -1.30
C ASN A 260 16.24 9.41 -0.08
N SER A 261 16.99 10.26 0.64
CA SER A 261 17.83 9.85 1.75
C SER A 261 17.05 9.60 3.05
N GLY A 262 15.77 10.02 3.12
CA GLY A 262 14.93 9.90 4.31
C GLY A 262 13.70 8.99 4.11
N ASN A 263 13.27 8.31 5.17
CA ASN A 263 12.06 7.46 5.16
C ASN A 263 10.76 8.23 5.48
N PHE A 264 10.79 9.55 5.63
CA PHE A 264 9.98 10.16 6.70
C PHE A 264 8.77 10.99 6.26
N ILE A 265 8.77 11.52 5.03
CA ILE A 265 7.63 12.26 4.46
C ILE A 265 7.65 12.01 2.97
N TYR A 266 6.54 11.58 2.37
CA TYR A 266 6.47 11.26 0.95
C TYR A 266 5.65 12.31 0.24
N ASP A 267 6.18 12.90 -0.83
CA ASP A 267 5.34 13.70 -1.70
C ASP A 267 4.46 12.80 -2.57
N TYR A 268 3.41 13.39 -3.13
CA TYR A 268 2.45 12.65 -3.92
C TYR A 268 2.35 13.21 -5.33
N MET A 269 2.20 12.34 -6.31
CA MET A 269 1.83 12.72 -7.66
C MET A 269 0.30 12.85 -7.76
N MET A 270 -0.18 13.93 -8.35
CA MET A 270 -1.62 14.14 -8.55
C MET A 270 -2.15 13.46 -9.82
N ILE A 271 -3.26 12.74 -9.70
CA ILE A 271 -3.95 12.04 -10.78
C ILE A 271 -5.46 12.34 -10.69
N GLY A 272 -5.88 13.47 -11.28
CA GLY A 272 -7.24 13.96 -11.11
C GLY A 272 -7.55 14.25 -9.63
N PHE A 273 -8.53 13.54 -9.07
CA PHE A 273 -8.94 13.59 -7.65
C PHE A 273 -8.27 12.53 -6.77
N ARG A 274 -7.21 11.90 -7.28
CA ARG A 274 -6.40 10.92 -6.55
C ARG A 274 -4.97 11.43 -6.40
N VAL A 275 -4.31 10.95 -5.36
CA VAL A 275 -2.88 11.16 -5.16
C VAL A 275 -2.19 9.80 -5.17
N LYS A 276 -1.07 9.67 -5.89
CA LYS A 276 -0.22 8.47 -5.85
C LYS A 276 1.02 8.82 -5.05
N ARG A 277 1.25 8.09 -3.96
CA ARG A 277 2.45 8.27 -3.13
C ARG A 277 3.71 8.03 -3.97
N LEU A 278 4.71 8.90 -3.82
CA LEU A 278 6.04 8.72 -4.39
C LEU A 278 6.92 8.06 -3.31
N ASP A 279 7.20 6.77 -3.46
CA ASP A 279 7.91 6.02 -2.43
C ASP A 279 9.34 6.58 -2.26
N LYS A 280 9.65 7.03 -1.04
CA LYS A 280 10.94 7.61 -0.61
C LYS A 280 11.38 8.81 -1.44
N ILE A 281 10.45 9.67 -1.84
CA ILE A 281 10.79 10.86 -2.63
C ILE A 281 10.15 12.10 -2.02
N ARG A 282 10.97 13.15 -1.90
CA ARG A 282 10.55 14.51 -1.57
C ARG A 282 11.17 15.51 -2.53
N PHE A 283 10.43 16.51 -2.96
CA PHE A 283 11.00 17.60 -3.75
C PHE A 283 11.76 18.57 -2.84
N CYS A 284 12.96 18.95 -3.25
CA CYS A 284 13.79 19.93 -2.54
C CYS A 284 13.24 21.36 -2.72
N LEU A 285 12.12 21.63 -2.05
CA LEU A 285 11.41 22.90 -2.04
C LEU A 285 10.99 23.21 -0.61
N ASN A 286 11.56 24.29 -0.06
CA ASN A 286 11.20 24.81 1.25
C ASN A 286 10.51 26.16 1.12
N SER A 287 9.52 26.39 1.97
CA SER A 287 8.86 27.68 2.18
C SER A 287 9.64 28.50 3.20
N ILE A 288 10.20 29.65 2.82
CA ILE A 288 10.90 30.55 3.75
C ILE A 288 9.85 31.35 4.51
N ILE A 289 9.85 31.29 5.83
CA ILE A 289 8.87 31.95 6.70
C ILE A 289 9.49 33.13 7.46
N GLU A 290 8.64 33.99 8.02
CA GLU A 290 9.09 35.16 8.76
C GLU A 290 9.64 34.80 10.14
N GLU A 291 9.00 33.85 10.79
CA GLU A 291 9.28 33.39 12.15
C GLU A 291 10.42 32.36 12.18
N GLU A 292 11.27 32.46 13.20
CA GLU A 292 12.25 31.43 13.54
C GLU A 292 11.60 30.40 14.47
N MET A 293 11.82 29.11 14.20
CA MET A 293 11.26 28.01 14.97
C MET A 293 12.25 26.86 15.12
N PHE A 294 12.11 26.12 16.21
CA PHE A 294 12.75 24.82 16.38
C PHE A 294 11.94 23.76 15.65
N LEU A 295 12.60 23.05 14.75
CA LEU A 295 12.03 22.00 13.94
C LEU A 295 12.75 20.70 14.25
N ASN A 296 12.03 19.73 14.83
CA ASN A 296 12.59 18.44 15.19
C ASN A 296 11.77 17.30 14.59
N TYR A 297 12.48 16.24 14.22
CA TYR A 297 11.94 15.02 13.66
C TYR A 297 12.42 13.85 14.50
N TYR A 298 11.48 13.04 14.98
CA TYR A 298 11.78 11.82 15.72
C TYR A 298 11.15 10.63 15.03
N GLU A 299 11.96 9.59 14.91
CA GLU A 299 11.57 8.29 14.39
C GLU A 299 11.34 7.36 15.57
N ILE A 300 10.17 6.73 15.62
CA ILE A 300 9.80 5.79 16.66
C ILE A 300 9.38 4.50 15.99
N THR A 301 10.03 3.41 16.34
CA THR A 301 9.57 2.07 15.98
C THR A 301 9.04 1.39 17.23
N LYS A 302 7.77 0.99 17.21
CA LYS A 302 7.12 0.27 18.30
C LYS A 302 6.60 -1.07 17.83
N GLU A 303 7.03 -2.13 18.49
CA GLU A 303 6.49 -3.48 18.28
C GLU A 303 5.40 -3.79 19.31
N TYR A 304 4.28 -4.34 18.83
CA TYR A 304 3.18 -4.81 19.68
C TYR A 304 3.17 -6.34 19.76
N GLN A 305 2.70 -6.86 20.89
CA GLN A 305 2.66 -8.31 21.16
C GLN A 305 1.56 -9.08 20.40
N GLY A 306 0.75 -8.40 19.59
CA GLY A 306 -0.36 -9.04 18.89
C GLY A 306 -1.34 -8.07 18.23
N PRO A 307 -2.36 -8.62 17.56
CA PRO A 307 -3.36 -7.86 16.82
C PRO A 307 -4.26 -7.00 17.74
N GLY A 308 -5.16 -6.26 17.10
CA GLY A 308 -6.17 -5.41 17.72
C GLY A 308 -5.91 -3.92 17.53
N ASN A 309 -6.84 -3.12 18.05
CA ASN A 309 -6.69 -1.67 18.10
C ASN A 309 -5.63 -1.31 19.14
N LYS A 310 -4.55 -0.71 18.67
CA LYS A 310 -3.50 -0.11 19.47
C LYS A 310 -3.62 1.41 19.37
N GLU A 311 -3.07 2.11 20.34
CA GLU A 311 -2.95 3.56 20.32
C GLU A 311 -1.49 3.88 20.60
N ILE A 312 -0.91 4.85 19.88
CA ILE A 312 0.35 5.47 20.28
C ILE A 312 0.05 6.89 20.73
N THR A 313 0.54 7.25 21.91
CA THR A 313 0.37 8.57 22.50
C THR A 313 1.70 9.32 22.54
N ALA A 314 1.70 10.53 21.96
CA ALA A 314 2.78 11.48 22.06
C ALA A 314 2.31 12.72 22.83
N ASP A 315 3.01 13.04 23.91
CA ASP A 315 2.74 14.18 24.79
C ASP A 315 3.82 15.24 24.64
N LEU A 316 3.43 16.51 24.58
CA LEU A 316 4.34 17.65 24.72
C LEU A 316 4.28 18.13 26.18
N ILE A 317 5.28 17.75 26.98
CA ILE A 317 5.22 17.73 28.46
C ILE A 317 4.84 19.10 29.03
N ASN A 318 5.38 20.19 28.48
CA ASN A 318 5.18 21.53 29.02
C ASN A 318 3.80 22.15 28.70
N LEU A 319 3.01 21.54 27.81
CA LEU A 319 1.78 22.14 27.29
C LEU A 319 0.49 21.36 27.55
N ASN A 320 0.57 20.16 28.12
CA ASN A 320 -0.56 19.22 28.16
C ASN A 320 -1.18 18.98 26.77
N LEU A 321 -0.38 19.06 25.70
CA LEU A 321 -0.82 18.72 24.35
C LEU A 321 -0.53 17.25 24.11
N THR A 322 -1.59 16.47 23.99
CA THR A 322 -1.55 15.02 23.75
C THR A 322 -2.08 14.74 22.35
N ILE A 323 -1.30 14.03 21.55
CA ILE A 323 -1.77 13.45 20.29
C ILE A 323 -1.81 11.94 20.40
N LYS A 324 -2.94 11.39 19.98
CA LYS A 324 -3.20 9.95 19.96
C LYS A 324 -3.39 9.49 18.53
N ARG A 325 -2.77 8.38 18.18
CA ARG A 325 -2.98 7.71 16.90
C ARG A 325 -3.39 6.27 17.14
N GLY A 326 -4.61 5.95 16.70
CA GLY A 326 -5.09 4.57 16.67
C GLY A 326 -4.46 3.83 15.49
N ILE A 327 -3.84 2.68 15.77
CA ILE A 327 -3.41 1.72 14.75
C ILE A 327 -4.24 0.46 14.94
N ASN A 328 -4.91 0.00 13.88
CA ASN A 328 -5.61 -1.28 13.92
C ASN A 328 -4.75 -2.36 13.24
N PHE A 329 -4.36 -3.36 13.99
CA PHE A 329 -3.77 -4.58 13.47
C PHE A 329 -4.83 -5.66 13.32
N ASN A 330 -5.28 -5.91 12.09
CA ASN A 330 -6.16 -7.04 11.83
C ASN A 330 -5.36 -8.34 11.92
N GLU A 331 -5.85 -9.32 12.67
CA GLU A 331 -5.22 -10.65 12.70
C GLU A 331 -5.47 -11.34 11.36
N LEU A 332 -4.42 -11.50 10.56
CA LEU A 332 -4.53 -12.22 9.28
C LEU A 332 -4.41 -13.72 9.55
N ARG A 333 -5.51 -14.43 9.30
CA ARG A 333 -5.61 -15.88 9.40
C ARG A 333 -6.48 -16.43 8.29
N ASP A 334 -6.08 -17.56 7.74
CA ASP A 334 -6.92 -18.34 6.85
C ASP A 334 -6.54 -19.81 6.93
N ILE A 335 -7.53 -20.66 6.68
CA ILE A 335 -7.33 -22.09 6.53
C ILE A 335 -8.03 -22.57 5.29
N ASP A 336 -7.40 -23.54 4.64
CA ASP A 336 -7.98 -24.25 3.52
C ASP A 336 -7.71 -25.74 3.69
N PHE A 337 -8.69 -26.54 3.31
CA PHE A 337 -8.69 -27.96 3.57
C PHE A 337 -9.37 -28.69 2.42
N LEU A 338 -8.62 -29.62 1.81
CA LEU A 338 -9.06 -30.41 0.68
C LEU A 338 -8.70 -31.87 0.92
N CYS A 339 -9.70 -32.75 0.84
CA CYS A 339 -9.51 -34.19 0.81
C CYS A 339 -9.86 -34.75 -0.58
N GLU A 340 -9.16 -35.80 -0.99
CA GLU A 340 -9.48 -36.50 -2.22
C GLU A 340 -10.84 -37.20 -2.09
N ASN A 341 -11.76 -36.93 -3.02
CA ASN A 341 -13.08 -37.60 -3.05
C ASN A 341 -13.01 -39.09 -3.45
N LYS A 342 -11.83 -39.60 -3.79
CA LYS A 342 -11.64 -41.00 -4.18
C LYS A 342 -10.93 -41.74 -3.07
N THR A 343 -11.61 -42.75 -2.53
CA THR A 343 -11.01 -43.69 -1.59
C THR A 343 -10.46 -44.88 -2.38
N ILE A 344 -9.19 -45.19 -2.16
CA ILE A 344 -8.61 -46.50 -2.49
C ILE A 344 -8.32 -47.13 -1.12
N ASP A 345 -8.87 -48.33 -0.85
CA ASP A 345 -8.64 -49.04 0.41
C ASP A 345 -9.02 -48.26 1.67
N PHE A 346 -10.15 -47.53 1.64
CA PHE A 346 -10.62 -46.66 2.74
C PHE A 346 -9.64 -45.54 3.16
N LYS A 347 -8.56 -45.35 2.40
CA LYS A 347 -7.58 -44.29 2.64
C LYS A 347 -7.91 -43.07 1.80
N VAL A 348 -7.81 -41.91 2.43
CA VAL A 348 -8.01 -40.61 1.81
C VAL A 348 -6.83 -39.72 2.10
N ASN A 349 -6.25 -39.16 1.05
CA ASN A 349 -5.24 -38.12 1.19
C ASN A 349 -5.94 -36.78 1.39
N CYS A 350 -5.61 -36.12 2.49
CA CYS A 350 -6.04 -34.77 2.77
C CYS A 350 -4.83 -33.85 2.79
N THR A 351 -4.98 -32.67 2.22
CA THR A 351 -4.00 -31.59 2.28
C THR A 351 -4.68 -30.37 2.87
N PHE A 352 -3.97 -29.68 3.76
CA PHE A 352 -4.40 -28.38 4.23
C PHE A 352 -3.31 -27.35 4.03
N ILE A 353 -3.75 -26.10 3.98
CA ILE A 353 -2.90 -24.92 4.07
C ILE A 353 -3.47 -24.07 5.21
N ALA A 354 -2.62 -23.69 6.15
CA ALA A 354 -2.96 -22.68 7.15
C ALA A 354 -1.98 -21.52 7.02
N VAL A 355 -2.49 -20.30 7.10
CA VAL A 355 -1.69 -19.07 7.10
C VAL A 355 -2.00 -18.24 8.33
N SER A 356 -0.96 -17.64 8.91
CA SER A 356 -1.12 -16.72 10.03
C SER A 356 -0.01 -15.67 10.04
N GLN A 357 -0.29 -14.50 10.61
CA GLN A 357 0.75 -13.54 10.99
C GLN A 357 1.43 -13.87 12.32
N MET A 358 0.85 -14.75 13.14
CA MET A 358 1.38 -15.12 14.45
C MET A 358 2.04 -16.49 14.41
N GLU A 359 3.25 -16.59 14.96
CA GLU A 359 4.05 -17.81 14.95
C GLU A 359 3.57 -18.85 15.97
N ASN A 360 3.02 -18.38 17.10
CA ASN A 360 2.54 -19.20 18.21
C ASN A 360 1.13 -19.77 18.00
N ASN A 361 0.52 -19.50 16.84
CA ASN A 361 -0.80 -19.98 16.52
C ASN A 361 -0.76 -21.50 16.25
N THR A 362 -1.66 -22.26 16.87
CA THR A 362 -1.82 -23.70 16.66
C THR A 362 -3.17 -24.00 16.04
N PHE A 363 -3.28 -25.13 15.35
CA PHE A 363 -4.54 -25.60 14.81
C PHE A 363 -4.67 -27.11 14.97
N SER A 364 -5.92 -27.56 15.05
CA SER A 364 -6.26 -28.94 15.36
C SER A 364 -7.09 -29.57 14.26
N LEU A 365 -6.71 -30.78 13.87
CA LEU A 365 -7.53 -31.63 13.02
C LEU A 365 -8.48 -32.43 13.91
N LYS A 366 -9.78 -32.35 13.60
CA LYS A 366 -10.83 -33.12 14.26
C LYS A 366 -11.55 -34.05 13.29
N PHE A 367 -11.92 -35.22 13.79
CA PHE A 367 -12.81 -36.17 13.16
C PHE A 367 -13.91 -36.53 14.13
N GLN A 368 -15.17 -36.39 13.72
CA GLN A 368 -16.32 -36.60 14.62
C GLN A 368 -16.15 -35.87 15.96
N ASP A 369 -15.71 -34.60 15.89
CA ASP A 369 -15.39 -33.72 17.03
C ASP A 369 -14.25 -34.17 17.96
N GLN A 370 -13.60 -35.30 17.70
CA GLN A 370 -12.42 -35.75 18.42
C GLN A 370 -11.14 -35.17 17.79
N LYS A 371 -10.29 -34.56 18.62
CA LYS A 371 -8.98 -34.04 18.19
C LYS A 371 -8.04 -35.20 17.87
N ILE A 372 -7.67 -35.33 16.60
CA ILE A 372 -6.75 -36.37 16.12
C ILE A 372 -5.31 -35.89 16.24
N LYS A 373 -5.05 -34.66 15.78
CA LYS A 373 -3.70 -34.12 15.64
C LYS A 373 -3.70 -32.62 15.84
N GLU A 374 -2.61 -32.13 16.41
CA GLU A 374 -2.30 -30.71 16.52
C GLU A 374 -1.09 -30.39 15.66
N PHE A 375 -1.09 -29.20 15.08
CA PHE A 375 -0.01 -28.68 14.29
C PHE A 375 0.35 -27.30 14.82
N SER A 376 1.65 -27.00 14.82
CA SER A 376 2.18 -25.70 15.18
C SER A 376 2.66 -24.95 13.95
N ILE A 377 2.46 -23.64 13.93
CA ILE A 377 3.00 -22.75 12.89
C ILE A 377 4.51 -22.50 13.10
N LEU A 378 5.10 -22.83 14.26
CA LEU A 378 6.52 -22.61 14.56
C LEU A 378 7.48 -23.20 13.49
N ASP A 379 7.12 -24.34 12.89
CA ASP A 379 7.95 -25.00 11.87
C ASP A 379 7.75 -24.46 10.44
N SER A 380 7.06 -23.34 10.29
CA SER A 380 6.62 -22.81 9.00
C SER A 380 7.59 -21.78 8.40
N GLN A 381 7.50 -21.63 7.08
CA GLN A 381 8.26 -20.62 6.35
C GLN A 381 7.53 -19.27 6.41
N VAL A 382 8.29 -18.19 6.60
CA VAL A 382 7.81 -16.82 6.38
C VAL A 382 7.80 -16.56 4.88
N LEU A 383 6.63 -16.22 4.35
CA LEU A 383 6.41 -15.93 2.94
C LEU A 383 5.80 -14.54 2.78
N SER A 384 6.06 -13.92 1.63
CA SER A 384 5.44 -12.67 1.18
C SER A 384 4.83 -12.84 -0.22
N SER A 385 4.31 -14.03 -0.50
CA SER A 385 3.80 -14.38 -1.82
C SER A 385 2.76 -15.50 -1.81
N PHE A 386 1.79 -15.47 -2.72
CA PHE A 386 0.83 -16.55 -2.96
C PHE A 386 1.12 -17.24 -4.30
N GLY A 387 1.09 -18.57 -4.37
CA GLY A 387 1.38 -19.30 -5.61
C GLY A 387 2.38 -20.43 -5.43
N ILE A 388 3.09 -20.73 -6.51
CA ILE A 388 4.09 -21.79 -6.59
C ILE A 388 5.48 -21.21 -6.37
N GLU A 389 6.29 -21.83 -5.51
CA GLU A 389 7.69 -21.47 -5.36
C GLU A 389 8.47 -21.74 -6.65
N ILE A 390 9.28 -20.76 -7.06
CA ILE A 390 9.94 -20.76 -8.36
C ILE A 390 11.44 -20.89 -8.17
N PRO A 391 12.07 -21.99 -8.60
CA PRO A 391 13.52 -22.09 -8.57
C PRO A 391 14.13 -21.14 -9.60
N MET A 392 15.34 -20.62 -9.32
CA MET A 392 16.04 -19.73 -10.24
C MET A 392 16.33 -20.38 -11.61
N ASN A 393 16.56 -21.70 -11.61
CA ASN A 393 16.82 -22.49 -12.82
C ASN A 393 15.93 -23.74 -12.84
N LEU A 394 15.40 -24.07 -14.01
CA LEU A 394 14.69 -25.32 -14.29
C LEU A 394 15.47 -26.13 -15.32
N THR A 395 15.77 -27.39 -14.99
CA THR A 395 16.47 -28.32 -15.90
C THR A 395 15.53 -28.96 -16.90
N ASN A 396 14.28 -29.22 -16.51
CA ASN A 396 13.26 -29.87 -17.35
C ASN A 396 12.05 -28.95 -17.51
N ILE A 397 12.07 -28.10 -18.54
CA ILE A 397 10.99 -27.15 -18.80
C ILE A 397 9.88 -27.87 -19.57
N ILE A 398 8.75 -28.07 -18.90
CA ILE A 398 7.50 -28.54 -19.50
C ILE A 398 6.58 -27.32 -19.63
N PHE A 399 5.83 -27.21 -20.71
CA PHE A 399 4.88 -26.12 -20.92
C PHE A 399 3.58 -26.64 -21.54
N PRO A 400 2.47 -25.89 -21.42
CA PRO A 400 1.16 -26.38 -21.86
C PRO A 400 1.10 -26.56 -23.39
N SER A 401 0.43 -27.61 -23.85
CA SER A 401 0.12 -27.80 -25.28
C SER A 401 -0.74 -26.64 -25.80
N ASN A 402 -0.62 -26.30 -27.09
CA ASN A 402 -1.44 -25.25 -27.72
C ASN A 402 -2.93 -25.63 -27.69
N LYS A 403 -3.69 -25.05 -26.75
CA LYS A 403 -5.15 -25.12 -26.69
C LYS A 403 -5.77 -23.82 -27.24
N PRO A 404 -7.04 -23.86 -27.70
CA PRO A 404 -7.71 -22.71 -28.33
C PRO A 404 -7.99 -21.55 -27.36
N SER A 405 -8.02 -21.80 -26.05
CA SER A 405 -8.08 -20.73 -25.05
C SER A 405 -6.71 -20.57 -24.38
N ASN A 406 -6.18 -19.35 -24.48
CA ASN A 406 -4.93 -18.96 -23.83
C ASN A 406 -5.16 -18.47 -22.39
N GLN A 407 -6.39 -18.57 -21.86
CA GLN A 407 -6.76 -18.08 -20.53
C GLN A 407 -6.62 -19.19 -19.49
N ILE A 408 -5.82 -18.94 -18.46
CA ILE A 408 -5.51 -19.90 -17.41
C ILE A 408 -5.77 -19.27 -16.05
N LEU A 409 -6.59 -19.92 -15.23
CA LEU A 409 -6.89 -19.55 -13.85
C LEU A 409 -5.93 -20.26 -12.89
N LEU A 410 -5.27 -19.48 -12.04
CA LEU A 410 -4.16 -19.93 -11.21
C LEU A 410 -4.59 -20.14 -9.76
N LEU A 411 -5.24 -21.26 -9.45
CA LEU A 411 -5.89 -21.47 -8.15
C LEU A 411 -4.91 -21.38 -6.97
N ASN A 412 -3.66 -21.79 -7.16
CA ASN A 412 -2.65 -21.69 -6.09
C ASN A 412 -2.24 -20.23 -5.77
N SER A 413 -2.62 -19.26 -6.61
CA SER A 413 -2.42 -17.81 -6.38
C SER A 413 -3.54 -17.15 -5.57
N GLU A 414 -4.51 -17.92 -5.04
CA GLU A 414 -5.59 -17.36 -4.23
C GLU A 414 -5.07 -16.59 -3.02
N PHE A 415 -5.50 -15.34 -2.92
CA PHE A 415 -5.18 -14.44 -1.81
C PHE A 415 -5.97 -14.87 -0.56
N ARG A 416 -5.25 -15.15 0.52
CA ARG A 416 -5.83 -15.71 1.75
C ARG A 416 -6.33 -14.66 2.73
N PHE A 417 -5.97 -13.40 2.49
CA PHE A 417 -6.40 -12.24 3.24
C PHE A 417 -6.29 -11.01 2.35
N ASP A 418 -6.87 -9.90 2.79
CA ASP A 418 -6.73 -8.60 2.14
C ASP A 418 -5.28 -8.11 2.26
N CYS A 419 -4.66 -7.77 1.12
CA CYS A 419 -3.29 -7.23 1.07
C CYS A 419 -3.06 -6.48 -0.24
N ASP A 420 -1.91 -5.83 -0.37
CA ASP A 420 -1.50 -5.19 -1.62
C ASP A 420 -0.61 -6.13 -2.44
N LEU A 421 -1.02 -6.34 -3.69
CA LEU A 421 -0.26 -7.04 -4.72
C LEU A 421 0.78 -6.08 -5.33
N GLU A 422 2.06 -6.40 -5.16
CA GLU A 422 3.19 -5.59 -5.61
C GLU A 422 3.74 -6.04 -6.97
N GLY A 423 3.53 -7.31 -7.33
CA GLY A 423 4.07 -7.86 -8.57
C GLY A 423 3.82 -9.36 -8.71
N VAL A 424 4.49 -9.97 -9.69
CA VAL A 424 4.53 -11.42 -9.87
C VAL A 424 5.94 -11.89 -10.16
N GLU A 425 6.25 -13.09 -9.69
CA GLU A 425 7.40 -13.88 -10.14
C GLU A 425 6.87 -15.04 -10.97
N LEU A 426 7.52 -15.33 -12.09
CA LEU A 426 7.10 -16.38 -13.01
C LEU A 426 8.29 -16.99 -13.75
N PHE A 427 8.13 -18.24 -14.21
CA PHE A 427 9.10 -18.88 -15.09
C PHE A 427 8.53 -19.04 -16.50
N VAL A 428 9.13 -18.33 -17.46
CA VAL A 428 8.70 -18.33 -18.86
C VAL A 428 9.41 -19.45 -19.62
N ALA A 429 8.66 -20.36 -20.21
CA ALA A 429 9.18 -21.37 -21.13
C ALA A 429 9.40 -20.81 -22.55
N ILE A 430 8.44 -20.01 -23.05
CA ILE A 430 8.49 -19.39 -24.37
C ILE A 430 8.22 -17.90 -24.24
N SER A 431 9.13 -17.06 -24.75
CA SER A 431 9.00 -15.61 -24.76
C SER A 431 7.78 -15.12 -25.55
N GLY A 432 7.18 -14.01 -25.12
CA GLY A 432 6.07 -13.38 -25.83
C GLY A 432 5.29 -12.42 -24.93
N ASP A 433 4.04 -12.16 -25.29
CA ASP A 433 3.12 -11.32 -24.54
C ASP A 433 2.31 -12.16 -23.54
N LEU A 434 2.24 -11.65 -22.31
CA LEU A 434 1.47 -12.19 -21.21
C LEU A 434 0.56 -11.09 -20.64
N LYS A 435 -0.76 -11.31 -20.67
CA LYS A 435 -1.70 -10.44 -19.96
C LYS A 435 -1.99 -11.03 -18.58
N ILE A 436 -1.98 -10.19 -17.55
CA ILE A 436 -2.27 -10.61 -16.17
C ILE A 436 -3.52 -9.87 -15.70
N GLU A 437 -4.45 -10.61 -15.10
CA GLU A 437 -5.70 -10.08 -14.56
C GLU A 437 -5.91 -10.62 -13.14
N LEU A 438 -6.54 -9.82 -12.29
CA LEU A 438 -6.96 -10.22 -10.95
C LEU A 438 -8.47 -10.46 -10.98
N TYR A 439 -8.89 -11.67 -10.65
CA TYR A 439 -10.30 -12.04 -10.61
C TYR A 439 -10.84 -11.95 -9.18
N SER A 440 -11.99 -11.30 -9.04
CA SER A 440 -12.79 -11.26 -7.81
C SER A 440 -14.09 -12.02 -8.05
N PHE A 441 -14.51 -12.84 -7.09
CA PHE A 441 -15.72 -13.66 -7.19
C PHE A 441 -16.77 -13.22 -6.18
N SER A 442 -18.05 -13.32 -6.53
CA SER A 442 -19.15 -12.90 -5.64
C SER A 442 -19.66 -14.00 -4.71
N SER A 443 -19.36 -15.26 -5.00
CA SER A 443 -19.91 -16.42 -4.27
C SER A 443 -18.93 -17.05 -3.29
N CYS A 444 -17.63 -16.94 -3.52
CA CYS A 444 -16.56 -17.54 -2.71
C CYS A 444 -15.61 -16.46 -2.16
N GLY A 445 -14.65 -16.84 -1.31
CA GLY A 445 -13.61 -15.94 -0.78
C GLY A 445 -13.90 -15.38 0.62
N LEU A 446 -15.17 -15.34 1.05
CA LEU A 446 -15.53 -14.93 2.41
C LEU A 446 -15.48 -16.10 3.39
N ASN A 447 -16.36 -17.08 3.20
CA ASN A 447 -16.55 -18.21 4.12
C ASN A 447 -15.80 -19.48 3.69
N TYR A 448 -15.37 -19.55 2.43
CA TYR A 448 -14.69 -20.70 1.88
C TYR A 448 -13.76 -20.29 0.73
N SER A 449 -12.71 -21.07 0.51
CA SER A 449 -11.77 -20.85 -0.58
C SER A 449 -12.45 -20.92 -1.94
N CYS A 450 -12.15 -19.94 -2.78
CA CYS A 450 -12.52 -19.94 -4.19
C CYS A 450 -11.84 -21.08 -4.96
N SER A 451 -10.59 -21.40 -4.64
CA SER A 451 -9.88 -22.54 -5.25
C SER A 451 -10.54 -23.88 -4.95
N ASN A 452 -10.96 -24.07 -3.70
CA ASN A 452 -11.71 -25.25 -3.30
C ASN A 452 -13.07 -25.32 -4.00
N TYR A 453 -13.83 -24.23 -4.01
CA TYR A 453 -15.12 -24.15 -4.69
C TYR A 453 -15.02 -24.52 -6.17
N ILE A 454 -14.07 -23.92 -6.89
CA ILE A 454 -13.86 -24.14 -8.32
C ILE A 454 -13.39 -25.58 -8.59
N THR A 455 -12.51 -26.09 -7.74
CA THR A 455 -12.01 -27.47 -7.84
C THR A 455 -13.12 -28.49 -7.63
N THR A 456 -14.02 -28.25 -6.69
CA THR A 456 -15.10 -29.17 -6.33
C THR A 456 -16.25 -29.09 -7.34
N ASN A 457 -16.71 -27.89 -7.68
CA ASN A 457 -17.89 -27.70 -8.55
C ASN A 457 -17.58 -27.72 -10.04
N LYS A 458 -16.30 -27.59 -10.44
CA LYS A 458 -15.86 -27.50 -11.85
C LYS A 458 -16.53 -26.39 -12.65
N VAL A 459 -16.94 -25.31 -11.98
CA VAL A 459 -17.59 -24.13 -12.58
C VAL A 459 -16.89 -22.87 -12.08
N ILE A 460 -16.72 -21.89 -12.97
CA ILE A 460 -16.25 -20.56 -12.59
C ILE A 460 -17.46 -19.74 -12.14
N PRO A 461 -17.52 -19.26 -10.90
CA PRO A 461 -18.60 -18.38 -10.49
C PRO A 461 -18.59 -17.04 -11.22
N ASN A 462 -19.66 -16.27 -11.06
CA ASN A 462 -19.70 -14.88 -11.53
C ASN A 462 -18.52 -14.10 -10.97
N ARG A 463 -17.83 -13.38 -11.87
CA ARG A 463 -16.54 -12.76 -11.60
C ARG A 463 -16.47 -11.35 -12.15
N ALA A 464 -15.72 -10.51 -11.44
CA ALA A 464 -15.20 -9.26 -11.95
C ALA A 464 -13.70 -9.42 -12.22
N SER A 465 -13.19 -8.75 -13.25
CA SER A 465 -11.77 -8.80 -13.60
C SER A 465 -11.15 -7.41 -13.57
N LEU A 466 -10.00 -7.28 -12.90
CA LEU A 466 -9.14 -6.11 -12.96
C LEU A 466 -7.93 -6.42 -13.85
N ASN A 467 -7.76 -5.67 -14.94
CA ASN A 467 -6.60 -5.82 -15.80
C ASN A 467 -5.36 -5.22 -15.12
N LEU A 468 -4.34 -6.04 -14.87
CA LEU A 468 -3.09 -5.61 -14.24
C LEU A 468 -2.03 -5.20 -15.28
N GLY A 469 -2.27 -5.46 -16.57
CA GLY A 469 -1.39 -5.09 -17.67
C GLY A 469 -1.07 -6.22 -18.63
N THR A 470 -0.40 -5.87 -19.72
CA THR A 470 0.17 -6.81 -20.70
C THR A 470 1.67 -6.60 -20.77
N TYR A 471 2.43 -7.68 -20.62
CA TYR A 471 3.87 -7.66 -20.41
C TYR A 471 4.56 -8.48 -21.49
N LYS A 472 5.58 -7.89 -22.12
CA LYS A 472 6.52 -8.61 -22.99
C LYS A 472 7.55 -9.32 -22.12
N VAL A 473 7.48 -10.64 -22.08
CA VAL A 473 8.34 -11.47 -21.23
C VAL A 473 9.29 -12.31 -22.08
N GLN A 474 10.53 -12.44 -21.62
CA GLN A 474 11.54 -13.31 -22.22
C GLN A 474 11.58 -14.65 -21.48
N THR A 475 12.10 -15.69 -22.14
CA THR A 475 12.32 -17.02 -21.53
C THR A 475 13.18 -16.93 -20.26
N GLY A 476 12.91 -17.82 -19.30
CA GLY A 476 13.58 -17.92 -18.00
C GLY A 476 12.77 -17.31 -16.86
N TYR A 477 13.40 -17.19 -15.69
CA TYR A 477 12.82 -16.53 -14.53
C TYR A 477 12.62 -15.03 -14.80
N LYS A 478 11.44 -14.51 -14.46
CA LYS A 478 11.10 -13.10 -14.56
C LYS A 478 10.37 -12.63 -13.32
N LYS A 479 10.69 -11.40 -12.90
CA LYS A 479 10.00 -10.65 -11.87
C LYS A 479 9.40 -9.40 -12.51
N ILE A 480 8.09 -9.25 -12.38
CA ILE A 480 7.34 -8.10 -12.88
C ILE A 480 6.80 -7.36 -11.67
N LEU A 481 7.25 -6.12 -11.48
CA LEU A 481 6.72 -5.24 -10.44
C LEU A 481 5.65 -4.34 -11.07
N PHE A 482 4.56 -4.14 -10.36
CA PHE A 482 3.49 -3.25 -10.79
C PHE A 482 3.81 -1.81 -10.39
N ASP A 483 3.53 -0.86 -11.27
CA ASP A 483 3.80 0.57 -11.02
C ASP A 483 3.03 1.12 -9.81
N THR A 484 1.91 0.50 -9.49
CA THR A 484 1.06 0.82 -8.35
C THR A 484 0.74 -0.45 -7.60
N LYS A 485 0.78 -0.38 -6.27
CA LYS A 485 0.21 -1.41 -5.40
C LYS A 485 -1.25 -1.62 -5.75
N ILE A 486 -1.63 -2.87 -6.01
CA ILE A 486 -3.00 -3.25 -6.37
C ILE A 486 -3.63 -3.90 -5.14
N SER A 487 -4.68 -3.28 -4.59
CA SER A 487 -5.40 -3.89 -3.47
C SER A 487 -6.09 -5.19 -3.92
N ALA A 488 -5.63 -6.31 -3.37
CA ALA A 488 -6.21 -7.62 -3.57
C ALA A 488 -7.04 -8.00 -2.34
N LYS A 489 -8.23 -8.55 -2.58
CA LYS A 489 -9.13 -9.02 -1.53
C LYS A 489 -8.96 -10.52 -1.30
N LYS A 490 -9.32 -10.98 -0.09
CA LYS A 490 -9.41 -12.41 0.22
C LYS A 490 -10.29 -13.12 -0.84
N GLY A 491 -9.81 -14.25 -1.35
CA GLY A 491 -10.47 -15.05 -2.37
C GLY A 491 -10.22 -14.58 -3.81
N ASN A 492 -9.53 -13.45 -4.01
CA ASN A 492 -9.10 -13.08 -5.35
C ASN A 492 -8.11 -14.13 -5.90
N ILE A 493 -8.10 -14.34 -7.21
CA ILE A 493 -7.22 -15.30 -7.89
C ILE A 493 -6.62 -14.65 -9.13
N LEU A 494 -5.34 -14.90 -9.43
CA LEU A 494 -4.75 -14.45 -10.69
C LEU A 494 -5.24 -15.29 -11.87
N MET A 495 -5.49 -14.59 -12.97
CA MET A 495 -5.75 -15.17 -14.28
C MET A 495 -4.70 -14.62 -15.24
N ILE A 496 -4.16 -15.49 -16.09
CA ILE A 496 -3.24 -15.08 -17.16
C ILE A 496 -3.82 -15.40 -18.54
N THR A 497 -3.57 -14.52 -19.50
CA THR A 497 -3.77 -14.81 -20.91
C THR A 497 -2.42 -14.90 -21.63
N GLN A 498 -2.11 -16.10 -22.12
CA GLN A 498 -0.87 -16.46 -22.80
C GLN A 498 -0.97 -16.23 -24.32
N SER A 499 -0.96 -14.98 -24.80
CA SER A 499 -1.12 -14.68 -26.24
C SER A 499 -0.04 -15.35 -27.09
N SER A 500 1.23 -15.09 -26.75
CA SER A 500 2.40 -15.70 -27.40
C SER A 500 3.39 -16.26 -26.38
N ALA A 501 3.41 -15.73 -25.16
CA ALA A 501 4.22 -16.30 -24.08
C ALA A 501 3.66 -17.67 -23.63
N ARG A 502 4.53 -18.53 -23.10
CA ARG A 502 4.14 -19.76 -22.38
C ARG A 502 4.91 -19.83 -21.07
N LEU A 503 4.21 -20.07 -19.96
CA LEU A 503 4.83 -20.33 -18.66
C LEU A 503 5.16 -21.82 -18.50
N ALA A 504 6.18 -22.11 -17.70
CA ALA A 504 6.55 -23.47 -17.34
C ALA A 504 5.51 -24.08 -16.37
N ILE A 505 5.29 -25.39 -16.49
CA ILE A 505 4.40 -26.18 -15.65
C ILE A 505 5.18 -26.78 -14.48
N TYR A 506 4.63 -26.62 -13.28
CA TYR A 506 4.98 -27.35 -12.08
C TYR A 506 4.04 -28.55 -11.91
N ARG A 507 4.60 -29.76 -11.77
CA ARG A 507 3.84 -30.98 -11.48
C ARG A 507 4.29 -31.55 -10.14
N HIS A 508 3.37 -31.72 -9.20
CA HIS A 508 3.67 -32.34 -7.91
C HIS A 508 2.44 -32.95 -7.26
N VAL A 509 2.58 -34.14 -6.68
CA VAL A 509 1.46 -34.86 -6.03
C VAL A 509 0.91 -34.12 -4.82
N THR A 510 1.76 -33.39 -4.09
CA THR A 510 1.32 -32.61 -2.91
C THR A 510 0.73 -31.25 -3.28
N LEU A 511 0.65 -30.88 -4.57
CA LEU A 511 0.02 -29.62 -4.97
C LEU A 511 -1.47 -29.66 -4.62
N MET A 512 -1.97 -28.64 -3.93
CA MET A 512 -3.34 -28.65 -3.40
C MET A 512 -4.37 -28.46 -4.51
N TYR A 513 -4.12 -27.54 -5.44
CA TYR A 513 -5.03 -27.24 -6.54
C TYR A 513 -4.36 -27.43 -7.90
N ASN A 514 -5.15 -27.86 -8.88
CA ASN A 514 -4.75 -27.73 -10.27
C ASN A 514 -5.04 -26.30 -10.74
N ASP A 515 -4.23 -25.81 -11.67
CA ASP A 515 -4.61 -24.66 -12.48
C ASP A 515 -5.45 -25.14 -13.68
N TYR A 516 -6.29 -24.25 -14.23
CA TYR A 516 -7.29 -24.63 -15.23
C TYR A 516 -7.31 -23.68 -16.42
N TYR A 517 -7.49 -24.22 -17.62
CA TYR A 517 -7.92 -23.45 -18.78
C TYR A 517 -9.38 -23.03 -18.64
N ILE A 518 -9.69 -21.80 -19.06
CA ILE A 518 -11.05 -21.27 -19.13
C ILE A 518 -11.57 -21.41 -20.57
N ILE A 519 -12.62 -22.19 -20.79
CA ILE A 519 -13.24 -22.41 -22.11
C ILE A 519 -14.70 -21.99 -22.03
N GLY A 520 -14.98 -20.73 -22.38
CA GLY A 520 -16.30 -20.13 -22.15
C GLY A 520 -16.60 -20.04 -20.65
N ASN A 521 -17.65 -20.74 -20.20
CA ASN A 521 -18.01 -20.87 -18.78
C ASN A 521 -17.46 -22.14 -18.11
N ASN A 522 -16.85 -23.03 -18.89
CA ASN A 522 -16.31 -24.29 -18.40
C ASN A 522 -14.82 -24.16 -18.08
N ILE A 523 -14.32 -25.08 -17.25
CA ILE A 523 -12.89 -25.23 -16.98
C ILE A 523 -12.39 -26.61 -17.36
N SER A 524 -11.16 -26.68 -17.83
CA SER A 524 -10.44 -27.95 -18.03
C SER A 524 -9.07 -27.85 -17.39
N LYS A 525 -8.57 -28.95 -16.81
CA LYS A 525 -7.22 -28.93 -16.22
C LYS A 525 -6.20 -28.58 -17.30
N ILE A 526 -5.08 -27.97 -16.87
CA ILE A 526 -3.95 -27.73 -17.79
C ILE A 526 -3.45 -29.05 -18.37
N ASP A 527 -3.48 -30.10 -17.55
CA ASP A 527 -3.01 -31.43 -17.90
C ASP A 527 -3.91 -32.49 -17.24
N ASP A 528 -4.16 -33.59 -17.95
CA ASP A 528 -5.03 -34.70 -17.48
C ASP A 528 -4.22 -35.85 -16.85
N ILE A 529 -2.92 -35.66 -16.60
CA ILE A 529 -2.05 -36.63 -15.92
C ILE A 529 -2.47 -36.80 -14.45
N SER A 530 -2.10 -37.93 -13.84
CA SER A 530 -2.41 -38.29 -12.44
C SER A 530 -1.88 -37.32 -11.38
N ALA A 531 -0.87 -36.50 -11.68
CA ALA A 531 -0.33 -35.51 -10.76
C ALA A 531 -1.04 -34.16 -10.92
N ASN A 532 -1.19 -33.43 -9.80
CA ASN A 532 -1.71 -32.07 -9.84
C ASN A 532 -0.71 -31.13 -10.54
N THR A 533 -1.24 -30.24 -11.39
CA THR A 533 -0.43 -29.34 -12.22
C THR A 533 -0.78 -27.87 -11.97
N ALA A 534 0.23 -27.03 -11.84
CA ALA A 534 0.11 -25.57 -11.80
C ALA A 534 1.16 -24.92 -12.70
N LEU A 535 1.04 -23.62 -12.95
CA LEU A 535 2.10 -22.85 -13.58
C LEU A 535 3.09 -22.35 -12.51
N TYR A 536 4.37 -22.25 -12.88
CA TYR A 536 5.36 -21.56 -12.06
C TYR A 536 5.08 -20.06 -12.07
N LEU A 537 4.17 -19.64 -11.19
CA LEU A 537 3.82 -18.26 -10.94
C LEU A 537 3.51 -18.08 -9.45
N LYS A 538 4.01 -16.98 -8.87
CA LYS A 538 3.56 -16.50 -7.57
C LYS A 538 3.33 -14.99 -7.58
N ALA A 539 2.25 -14.58 -6.94
CA ALA A 539 1.89 -13.20 -6.63
C ALA A 539 2.74 -12.70 -5.47
N LEU A 540 3.43 -11.57 -5.63
CA LEU A 540 4.19 -10.90 -4.57
C LEU A 540 3.29 -9.93 -3.82
N VAL A 541 3.30 -9.98 -2.50
CA VAL A 541 2.47 -9.13 -1.65
C VAL A 541 3.33 -8.34 -0.66
N ASN A 542 2.81 -7.20 -0.23
CA ASN A 542 3.47 -6.32 0.74
C ASN A 542 3.49 -6.90 2.16
N GLU A 543 2.63 -7.88 2.45
CA GLU A 543 2.50 -8.52 3.76
C GLU A 543 3.35 -9.80 3.84
N SER A 544 3.99 -10.00 4.98
CA SER A 544 4.69 -11.25 5.29
C SER A 544 3.91 -12.06 6.32
N TYR A 545 3.86 -13.37 6.12
CA TYR A 545 3.04 -14.29 6.90
C TYR A 545 3.68 -15.67 6.99
N PHE A 546 3.28 -16.43 7.99
CA PHE A 546 3.66 -17.82 8.17
C PHE A 546 2.71 -18.73 7.39
N LYS A 547 3.25 -19.70 6.65
CA LYS A 547 2.47 -20.68 5.90
C LYS A 547 2.91 -22.08 6.24
N ILE A 548 1.98 -22.87 6.75
CA ILE A 548 2.15 -24.32 6.87
C ILE A 548 1.28 -25.02 5.84
N LYS A 549 1.89 -25.99 5.17
CA LYS A 549 1.22 -26.90 4.26
C LYS A 549 1.61 -28.31 4.66
N SER A 550 0.62 -29.14 4.90
CA SER A 550 0.85 -30.54 5.24
C SER A 550 -0.16 -31.42 4.51
N SER A 551 0.28 -32.61 4.18
CA SER A 551 -0.54 -33.66 3.60
C SER A 551 -0.49 -34.85 4.56
N PHE A 552 -1.64 -35.47 4.79
CA PHE A 552 -1.75 -36.67 5.61
C PHE A 552 -2.74 -37.65 4.98
N GLU A 553 -2.51 -38.93 5.23
CA GLU A 553 -3.42 -40.00 4.86
C GLU A 553 -4.28 -40.34 6.07
N MET A 554 -5.58 -40.51 5.85
CA MET A 554 -6.52 -40.96 6.87
C MET A 554 -7.23 -42.22 6.41
N GLU A 555 -7.21 -43.25 7.25
CA GLU A 555 -7.91 -44.50 7.02
C GLU A 555 -9.26 -44.47 7.75
N PHE A 556 -10.34 -44.71 7.00
CA PHE A 556 -11.70 -44.76 7.54
C PHE A 556 -12.10 -46.20 7.85
N THR A 557 -12.79 -46.41 8.96
CA THR A 557 -13.36 -47.72 9.31
C THR A 557 -14.76 -47.91 8.73
N ASP A 558 -15.49 -46.81 8.53
CA ASP A 558 -16.91 -46.83 8.21
C ASP A 558 -17.19 -46.31 6.78
N ILE A 559 -18.13 -46.99 6.11
CA ILE A 559 -18.67 -46.58 4.80
C ILE A 559 -19.66 -45.43 5.04
N GLY A 560 -19.65 -44.43 4.16
CA GLY A 560 -20.60 -43.32 4.17
C GLY A 560 -19.93 -41.96 4.08
N ILE A 561 -20.73 -40.92 4.31
CA ILE A 561 -20.25 -39.54 4.32
C ILE A 561 -19.63 -39.26 5.69
N ASN A 562 -18.32 -39.06 5.68
CA ASN A 562 -17.53 -38.76 6.86
C ASN A 562 -17.18 -37.27 6.90
N GLU A 563 -17.34 -36.63 8.07
CA GLU A 563 -16.99 -35.23 8.28
C GLU A 563 -15.57 -35.12 8.85
N LEU A 564 -14.70 -34.42 8.13
CA LEU A 564 -13.40 -33.98 8.63
C LEU A 564 -13.39 -32.48 8.80
N SER A 565 -12.94 -32.00 9.95
CA SER A 565 -12.90 -30.57 10.24
C SER A 565 -11.52 -30.15 10.70
N LEU A 566 -10.99 -29.10 10.08
CA LEU A 566 -9.80 -28.40 10.52
C LEU A 566 -10.24 -27.16 11.30
N ILE A 567 -9.77 -27.03 12.55
CA ILE A 567 -10.09 -25.91 13.42
C ILE A 567 -8.82 -25.11 13.68
N PHE A 568 -8.84 -23.84 13.29
CA PHE A 568 -7.82 -22.86 13.59
C PHE A 568 -8.42 -21.70 14.38
N ASN A 569 -8.25 -21.74 15.69
CA ASN A 569 -8.92 -20.83 16.63
C ASN A 569 -10.45 -20.85 16.42
N ASP A 570 -11.03 -19.74 15.96
CA ASP A 570 -12.45 -19.56 15.63
C ASP A 570 -12.81 -19.96 14.19
N LEU A 571 -11.82 -20.22 13.32
CA LEU A 571 -12.04 -20.68 11.97
C LEU A 571 -12.23 -22.20 11.95
N LYS A 572 -13.32 -22.67 11.34
CA LYS A 572 -13.60 -24.09 11.08
C LYS A 572 -13.80 -24.28 9.59
N VAL A 573 -13.00 -25.16 8.97
CA VAL A 573 -13.24 -25.62 7.60
C VAL A 573 -13.52 -27.11 7.63
N THR A 574 -14.59 -27.49 6.96
CA THR A 574 -15.09 -28.86 6.94
C THR A 574 -15.01 -29.42 5.54
N SER A 575 -14.47 -30.63 5.41
CA SER A 575 -14.49 -31.43 4.18
C SER A 575 -15.33 -32.67 4.44
N TYR A 576 -16.20 -33.00 3.49
CA TYR A 576 -16.99 -34.23 3.51
C TYR A 576 -16.35 -35.25 2.59
N VAL A 577 -16.04 -36.42 3.12
CA VAL A 577 -15.44 -37.51 2.37
C VAL A 577 -16.47 -38.62 2.26
N ASN A 578 -16.91 -38.93 1.04
CA ASN A 578 -17.78 -40.07 0.81
C ASN A 578 -16.95 -41.34 0.63
N VAL A 579 -16.86 -42.12 1.68
CA VAL A 579 -16.18 -43.41 1.68
C VAL A 579 -17.15 -44.43 1.13
N THR A 580 -17.00 -44.79 -0.14
CA THR A 580 -17.82 -45.84 -0.77
C THR A 580 -17.06 -47.15 -0.84
N ASN A 581 -17.81 -48.24 -0.68
CA ASN A 581 -17.33 -49.58 -0.99
C ASN A 581 -17.85 -49.96 -2.37
N ASP A 582 -17.37 -49.25 -3.41
CA ASP A 582 -17.76 -49.61 -4.78
C ASP A 582 -17.23 -51.02 -5.07
N TYR A 583 -18.16 -51.95 -5.21
CA TYR A 583 -17.89 -53.32 -5.63
C TYR A 583 -18.56 -53.52 -6.99
N ILE A 584 -17.77 -53.97 -7.95
CA ILE A 584 -18.26 -54.49 -9.22
C ILE A 584 -17.99 -55.99 -9.16
N MET A 585 -19.03 -56.78 -9.32
CA MET A 585 -18.94 -58.22 -9.47
C MET A 585 -19.64 -58.57 -10.77
N ASP A 586 -18.93 -59.29 -11.63
CA ASP A 586 -19.48 -59.88 -12.83
C ASP A 586 -19.12 -61.37 -12.84
N PHE A 587 -20.03 -62.18 -13.34
CA PHE A 587 -19.91 -63.63 -13.31
C PHE A 587 -20.45 -64.20 -14.61
N GLY A 588 -19.62 -64.98 -15.30
CA GLY A 588 -20.01 -65.63 -16.54
C GLY A 588 -19.40 -67.01 -16.61
N CYS A 589 -20.18 -68.00 -16.99
CA CYS A 589 -19.66 -69.33 -17.32
C CYS A 589 -19.70 -69.54 -18.85
N ILE A 590 -18.83 -70.43 -19.36
CA ILE A 590 -18.67 -70.65 -20.81
C ILE A 590 -19.60 -71.77 -21.33
N ASN A 591 -20.17 -72.61 -20.45
CA ASN A 591 -20.96 -73.82 -20.82
C ASN A 591 -22.31 -73.94 -20.08
N ASN A 592 -23.08 -72.85 -19.97
CA ASN A 592 -24.10 -72.66 -18.91
C ASN A 592 -25.33 -73.57 -19.01
N ASN A 593 -25.52 -74.30 -20.11
CA ASN A 593 -26.74 -75.07 -20.35
C ASN A 593 -26.53 -76.55 -20.64
N LYS A 594 -25.35 -76.99 -21.12
CA LYS A 594 -25.03 -78.39 -21.39
C LYS A 594 -23.51 -78.59 -21.33
N SER A 595 -23.05 -79.44 -20.42
CA SER A 595 -21.70 -79.96 -20.40
C SER A 595 -21.76 -81.46 -20.68
N PHE A 596 -20.91 -81.96 -21.58
CA PHE A 596 -20.80 -83.39 -21.90
C PHE A 596 -19.90 -84.15 -20.92
N ASP A 597 -19.05 -83.44 -20.17
CA ASP A 597 -18.07 -84.00 -19.25
C ASP A 597 -18.36 -83.66 -17.77
N LEU A 598 -19.55 -83.12 -17.50
CA LEU A 598 -19.99 -82.63 -16.18
C LEU A 598 -19.18 -81.44 -15.64
N THR A 599 -18.29 -80.83 -16.41
CA THR A 599 -17.55 -79.63 -15.97
C THR A 599 -18.23 -78.33 -16.39
N ILE A 600 -18.22 -77.34 -15.49
CA ILE A 600 -18.62 -75.96 -15.77
C ILE A 600 -17.43 -75.04 -15.50
N ILE A 601 -17.05 -74.24 -16.51
CA ILE A 601 -16.00 -73.24 -16.38
C ILE A 601 -16.65 -71.89 -16.16
N CYS A 602 -16.46 -71.34 -14.96
CA CYS A 602 -16.97 -70.04 -14.56
C CYS A 602 -15.83 -69.06 -14.31
N TYR A 603 -16.07 -67.81 -14.70
CA TYR A 603 -15.20 -66.68 -14.46
C TYR A 603 -15.92 -65.71 -13.54
N LEU A 604 -15.28 -65.41 -12.42
CA LEU A 604 -15.67 -64.32 -11.55
C LEU A 604 -14.72 -63.16 -11.79
N TYR A 605 -15.25 -62.03 -12.21
CA TYR A 605 -14.54 -60.76 -12.20
C TYR A 605 -15.05 -59.94 -11.03
N GLN A 606 -14.16 -59.71 -10.07
CA GLN A 606 -14.42 -58.85 -8.93
C GLN A 606 -13.47 -57.66 -8.99
N LYS A 607 -14.03 -56.46 -8.86
CA LYS A 607 -13.29 -55.23 -8.58
C LYS A 607 -13.87 -54.60 -7.33
N SER A 608 -13.07 -54.57 -6.28
CA SER A 608 -13.45 -54.00 -4.99
C SER A 608 -12.45 -52.92 -4.61
N LYS A 609 -12.95 -51.80 -4.04
CA LYS A 609 -12.11 -50.78 -3.37
C LYS A 609 -11.64 -51.20 -1.98
N SER A 610 -12.14 -52.33 -1.47
CA SER A 610 -11.84 -52.89 -0.16
C SER A 610 -11.20 -54.27 -0.33
N SER A 611 -10.01 -54.47 0.24
CA SER A 611 -9.40 -55.80 0.39
C SER A 611 -10.13 -56.70 1.40
N ARG A 612 -11.06 -56.13 2.19
CA ARG A 612 -11.89 -56.88 3.14
C ARG A 612 -13.13 -57.49 2.49
N ASN A 613 -13.48 -57.11 1.27
CA ASN A 613 -14.63 -57.68 0.57
C ASN A 613 -14.28 -59.09 0.10
N MET A 614 -14.90 -60.07 0.74
CA MET A 614 -14.77 -61.47 0.37
C MET A 614 -15.95 -61.89 -0.50
N VAL A 615 -15.65 -62.58 -1.60
CA VAL A 615 -16.68 -63.28 -2.38
C VAL A 615 -16.64 -64.75 -2.02
N LYS A 616 -17.78 -65.26 -1.54
CA LYS A 616 -18.00 -66.69 -1.33
C LYS A 616 -18.71 -67.25 -2.56
N VAL A 617 -18.05 -68.16 -3.29
CA VAL A 617 -18.70 -68.97 -4.34
C VAL A 617 -19.12 -70.28 -3.69
N ASP A 618 -20.41 -70.61 -3.73
CA ASP A 618 -20.99 -71.81 -3.11
C ASP A 618 -21.50 -72.76 -4.19
N PHE A 619 -21.06 -74.02 -4.15
CA PHE A 619 -21.38 -75.05 -5.15
C PHE A 619 -22.43 -76.05 -4.67
N GLU A 620 -23.17 -75.74 -3.59
CA GLU A 620 -24.19 -76.61 -2.95
C GLU A 620 -23.62 -77.92 -2.31
N ASP A 621 -22.43 -78.36 -2.72
CA ASP A 621 -21.76 -79.60 -2.28
C ASP A 621 -20.90 -79.42 -1.01
N ASN A 622 -21.13 -78.38 -0.21
CA ASN A 622 -20.25 -77.88 0.87
C ASN A 622 -18.86 -77.37 0.44
N ALA A 623 -18.54 -77.38 -0.86
CA ALA A 623 -17.35 -76.73 -1.38
C ALA A 623 -17.60 -75.22 -1.53
N SER A 624 -16.80 -74.39 -0.86
CA SER A 624 -16.84 -72.94 -1.05
C SER A 624 -15.45 -72.35 -1.19
N TYR A 625 -15.33 -71.36 -2.08
CA TYR A 625 -14.11 -70.59 -2.27
C TYR A 625 -14.30 -69.18 -1.75
N ILE A 626 -13.36 -68.71 -0.94
CA ILE A 626 -13.31 -67.34 -0.44
C ILE A 626 -12.20 -66.63 -1.19
N ILE A 627 -12.57 -65.57 -1.91
CA ILE A 627 -11.63 -64.73 -2.65
C ILE A 627 -11.62 -63.35 -2.01
N GLY A 628 -10.44 -62.92 -1.54
CA GLY A 628 -10.24 -61.64 -0.86
C GLY A 628 -9.57 -60.55 -1.71
N THR A 629 -9.25 -60.81 -2.98
CA THR A 629 -8.47 -59.87 -3.80
C THR A 629 -9.16 -59.57 -5.13
N SER A 630 -9.09 -58.32 -5.58
CA SER A 630 -9.54 -57.92 -6.92
C SER A 630 -8.78 -58.71 -8.00
N GLY A 631 -9.51 -59.29 -8.96
CA GLY A 631 -8.92 -60.16 -9.98
C GLY A 631 -9.97 -60.90 -10.80
N MET A 632 -9.51 -61.61 -11.83
CA MET A 632 -10.31 -62.57 -12.59
C MET A 632 -9.94 -63.97 -12.12
N PHE A 633 -10.92 -64.72 -11.64
CA PHE A 633 -10.73 -66.06 -11.09
C PHE A 633 -11.47 -67.07 -11.93
N SER A 634 -10.79 -68.15 -12.30
CA SER A 634 -11.38 -69.31 -12.95
C SER A 634 -11.63 -70.40 -11.93
N PHE A 635 -12.84 -70.94 -11.90
CA PHE A 635 -13.18 -72.10 -11.09
C PHE A 635 -13.54 -73.28 -11.98
N PHE A 636 -13.22 -74.47 -11.48
CA PHE A 636 -13.59 -75.75 -12.05
C PHE A 636 -14.33 -76.52 -10.96
N SER A 637 -15.59 -76.85 -11.22
CA SER A 637 -16.32 -77.87 -10.44
C SER A 637 -16.52 -79.10 -11.32
#